data_AF-A0A1Y1XTB6-F1
#
_entry.id   AF-A0A1Y1XTB6-F1
#
_cell.length_a   1.000
_cell.length_b   1.000
_cell.length_c   1.000
_cell.angle_alpha   90.00
_cell.angle_beta   90.00
_cell.angle_gamma   90.00
#
_symmetry.space_group_name_H-M   'P 1'
#
loop_
_entity.id
_entity.type
_entity.pdbx_description
1 polymer ?
#
loop_
_entity_poly.entity_id
_entity_poly.type
_entity_poly.pdbx_seq_one_letter_code
_entity_poly.pdbx_strand_id
1 'polypeptide(L)'
;MSTEKPRMLILYGTQTGTTEGYAKVVQTFARIRSFDVKLCRMDEIDHATLPSEPLIVFLTCTFYNGEFPDSAVPLWTYLKRQDHSPDLFRKTRYAVFGFGNRTLQENFNKAAKSLDERMSQLGGFNILPVGLGDEYDGNGHETAFRPWLKALWTKLTGSDVKMTLPVSVKIQKSDRAAPEVTHEGYTRVPVSSNKRLTAPDYERTGSLITFDISQTSLEYDVAGHIQVVPENPDELVARAARLLNADLDTVVEIQPTDDSVSLPSLATVRQLLKNYLDISSIPSRALIEGFSCLATDAHEQEALESLASDMLAGNMYMKLSNSTVFSIVDVLERYPSVKISLEQFISNVPKLTSRYYSIASSPLVAKDKIDIVFFVEEWKTEDGGKFQGLASTYLSNKSPNCADPYVHMKIHSGLVQLPERLDTPILGVALGSGIGVFRSILQHREVLLEQGHELSRIRLYYGMRYYEHEFLFQDELDHFTRKGLVEVIDAASRDHQKNCAVRMLDFPEKVADYLDNNGTYLYCGLGGLIPGAMEITVGECLQANKQISYEESLEIIANLKKENRWQVEAYAKSVDEENALKSIILKRGGHADGEGVPTATLYEDAKMFCYQCEQTYQGRGCTTIGVCGKTPEVAALQDLLITCLKRLSWFAYNLRQLHQEHPNQIQESEVEYPEVNHYTLKATFSTLTNVNFDNSRFLEFHQECRNFTKRLSVQYQSLCKRVGTRSKKCPIPESVSDILDSTPGSVGDIEDMLVSKGKEVGILSRMRATKNDALVGLQEMIVYGLKGLCAYADHALVLAHEDRRIYEYVHRAFHFLTTKDSKDMEKVLGYLMELGQVNLICMDVLHNANNTFGAQSPHTVSLKPRPGKCVLVSGHDFKFLDALLRQTEGMGINVYTHGEMLPAHGYPKLRKYKHLAGHYGVAWQRQSIEFPHFPGAIVMTTNCLTAPKDDYQGRLFTVGVVGWPNIAHIGDDLDFSAVIKVALESPGFTEDTPEFKYPPSSFTPVTDNYQVGFSSETVIGVAPTVLKAIETGDISRVFVIGGCDGYEGERSYYTDLAKMLPESAVVLTAGCGKFRINSLQWKTIGDSGIPRLLDMGQCNDSYAAIQIASALAEALNCTVHDLPLSIVLSWFEQKAVVVLLSLLSLGLQNIRVGPQLPAFLRPSAVKILSDKFGLKLIGDPKLDLEEIYGGQIPASA
;
A
#
# COMPACT_ATOMS: atom_id res chain seq x y z
N MET A 1 3.25 -41.97 21.94
CA MET A 1 3.87 -40.93 21.10
C MET A 1 4.83 -40.15 21.97
N SER A 2 6.02 -39.83 21.46
CA SER A 2 7.12 -39.18 22.21
C SER A 2 6.62 -37.96 23.01
N THR A 3 7.00 -37.88 24.28
CA THR A 3 6.74 -36.76 25.20
C THR A 3 7.78 -35.63 25.07
N GLU A 4 8.71 -35.71 24.10
CA GLU A 4 9.73 -34.69 23.89
C GLU A 4 9.21 -33.52 23.05
N LYS A 5 9.37 -32.30 23.58
CA LYS A 5 9.05 -31.05 22.89
C LYS A 5 10.03 -30.85 21.72
N PRO A 6 9.57 -30.44 20.52
CA PRO A 6 10.46 -30.13 19.41
C PRO A 6 11.38 -28.95 19.77
N ARG A 7 12.69 -29.13 19.59
CA ARG A 7 13.70 -28.10 19.87
C ARG A 7 13.73 -27.02 18.77
N MET A 8 13.84 -25.77 19.18
CA MET A 8 13.98 -24.60 18.32
C MET A 8 15.03 -23.65 18.88
N LEU A 9 16.01 -23.26 18.06
CA LEU A 9 16.94 -22.18 18.36
C LEU A 9 16.51 -20.91 17.66
N ILE A 10 16.45 -19.79 18.37
CA ILE A 10 16.19 -18.46 17.81
C ILE A 10 17.44 -17.62 17.99
N LEU A 11 17.98 -17.12 16.89
CA LEU A 11 19.16 -16.27 16.86
C LEU A 11 18.79 -14.88 16.37
N TYR A 12 19.24 -13.85 17.08
CA TYR A 12 18.97 -12.47 16.70
C TYR A 12 20.23 -11.58 16.64
N GLY A 13 20.28 -10.73 15.62
CA GLY A 13 21.27 -9.68 15.40
C GLY A 13 20.62 -8.31 15.52
N THR A 14 21.06 -7.49 16.47
CA THR A 14 20.48 -6.18 16.76
C THR A 14 21.55 -5.11 17.00
N GLN A 15 21.28 -3.88 16.57
CA GLN A 15 22.11 -2.71 16.88
C GLN A 15 21.51 -1.90 18.05
N THR A 16 20.20 -1.64 17.98
CA THR A 16 19.48 -0.75 18.91
C THR A 16 18.37 -1.44 19.69
N GLY A 17 18.24 -2.77 19.60
CA GLY A 17 17.28 -3.58 20.36
C GLY A 17 15.97 -3.93 19.63
N THR A 18 15.66 -3.32 18.48
CA THR A 18 14.41 -3.61 17.75
C THR A 18 14.28 -5.08 17.37
N THR A 19 15.29 -5.66 16.74
CA THR A 19 15.32 -7.10 16.37
C THR A 19 15.12 -8.01 17.58
N GLU A 20 15.71 -7.67 18.73
CA GLU A 20 15.59 -8.44 19.97
C GLU A 20 14.13 -8.50 20.45
N GLY A 21 13.42 -7.37 20.38
CA GLY A 21 11.99 -7.30 20.72
C GLY A 21 11.16 -8.28 19.89
N TYR A 22 11.36 -8.31 18.57
CA TYR A 22 10.66 -9.24 17.68
C TYR A 22 11.09 -10.70 17.89
N ALA A 23 12.36 -10.96 18.21
CA ALA A 23 12.83 -12.31 18.50
C ALA A 23 12.18 -12.89 19.77
N LYS A 24 11.96 -12.05 20.80
CA LYS A 24 11.19 -12.41 22.01
C LYS A 24 9.73 -12.72 21.69
N VAL A 25 9.13 -12.02 20.73
CA VAL A 25 7.80 -12.38 20.21
C VAL A 25 7.82 -13.79 19.62
N VAL A 26 8.76 -14.10 18.72
CA VAL A 26 8.86 -15.46 18.14
C VAL A 26 9.06 -16.53 19.23
N GLN A 27 9.94 -16.28 20.21
CA GLN A 27 10.21 -17.19 21.33
C GLN A 27 8.94 -17.48 22.14
N THR A 28 8.20 -16.43 22.45
CA THR A 28 6.95 -16.51 23.21
C THR A 28 5.93 -17.40 22.47
N PHE A 29 5.75 -17.16 21.17
CA PHE A 29 4.81 -17.92 20.35
C PHE A 29 5.22 -19.39 20.22
N ALA A 30 6.52 -19.67 20.13
CA ALA A 30 7.06 -21.02 20.06
C ALA A 30 6.79 -21.82 21.35
N ARG A 31 6.97 -21.21 22.53
CA ARG A 31 6.73 -21.87 23.82
C ARG A 31 5.27 -22.20 24.07
N ILE A 32 4.36 -21.28 23.73
CA ILE A 32 2.91 -21.52 23.82
C ILE A 32 2.52 -22.74 22.94
N ARG A 33 3.23 -22.92 21.82
CA ARG A 33 3.05 -24.06 20.91
C ARG A 33 3.87 -25.30 21.29
N SER A 34 4.30 -25.38 22.55
CA SER A 34 5.02 -26.53 23.13
C SER A 34 6.37 -26.86 22.49
N PHE A 35 7.06 -25.87 21.91
CA PHE A 35 8.48 -26.04 21.55
C PHE A 35 9.38 -25.90 22.77
N ASP A 36 10.51 -26.61 22.75
CA ASP A 36 11.65 -26.36 23.65
C ASP A 36 12.56 -25.32 22.98
N VAL A 37 12.62 -24.11 23.54
CA VAL A 37 13.13 -22.93 22.83
C VAL A 37 14.30 -22.29 23.54
N LYS A 38 15.40 -22.15 22.80
CA LYS A 38 16.56 -21.36 23.19
C LYS A 38 16.61 -20.07 22.36
N LEU A 39 16.68 -18.92 23.02
CA LEU A 39 16.87 -17.61 22.38
C LEU A 39 18.27 -17.11 22.73
N CYS A 40 19.09 -16.77 21.73
CA CYS A 40 20.44 -16.27 21.94
C CYS A 40 20.75 -15.10 20.99
N ARG A 41 21.55 -14.14 21.47
CA ARG A 41 22.16 -13.15 20.58
C ARG A 41 23.22 -13.84 19.73
N MET A 42 23.38 -13.41 18.48
CA MET A 42 24.22 -14.11 17.51
C MET A 42 25.71 -14.23 17.89
N ASP A 43 26.21 -13.36 18.77
CA ASP A 43 27.58 -13.34 19.31
C ASP A 43 27.76 -14.13 20.62
N GLU A 44 26.68 -14.62 21.24
CA GLU A 44 26.69 -15.30 22.54
C GLU A 44 26.68 -16.84 22.42
N ILE A 45 26.43 -17.38 21.23
CA ILE A 45 26.35 -18.83 21.00
C ILE A 45 27.68 -19.39 20.46
N ASP A 46 28.05 -20.58 20.90
CA ASP A 46 29.11 -21.35 20.26
C ASP A 46 28.67 -21.77 18.84
N HIS A 47 29.16 -21.05 17.83
CA HIS A 47 28.78 -21.26 16.43
C HIS A 47 29.09 -22.67 15.92
N ALA A 48 30.04 -23.39 16.53
CA ALA A 48 30.36 -24.78 16.15
C ALA A 48 29.21 -25.76 16.45
N THR A 49 28.28 -25.39 17.33
CA THR A 49 27.14 -26.25 17.71
C THR A 49 25.94 -26.13 16.76
N LEU A 50 25.86 -25.06 15.95
CA LEU A 50 24.71 -24.76 15.08
C LEU A 50 24.32 -25.91 14.12
N PRO A 51 25.26 -26.65 13.49
CA PRO A 51 24.91 -27.76 12.60
C PRO A 51 24.11 -28.90 13.25
N SER A 52 24.12 -28.97 14.58
CA SER A 52 23.39 -29.99 15.35
C SER A 52 21.94 -29.59 15.67
N GLU A 53 21.57 -28.34 15.42
CA GLU A 53 20.23 -27.83 15.71
C GLU A 53 19.23 -28.26 14.63
N PRO A 54 18.07 -28.84 15.01
CA PRO A 54 17.08 -29.32 14.06
C PRO A 54 16.24 -28.21 13.41
N LEU A 55 16.17 -27.04 14.06
CA LEU A 55 15.43 -25.87 13.60
C LEU A 55 16.07 -24.59 14.14
N ILE A 56 16.44 -23.67 13.24
CA ILE A 56 16.99 -22.35 13.59
C ILE A 56 16.12 -21.24 12.97
N VAL A 57 15.72 -20.24 13.77
CA VAL A 57 15.05 -19.04 13.28
C VAL A 57 15.98 -17.85 13.45
N PHE A 58 16.36 -17.21 12.35
CA PHE A 58 17.23 -16.05 12.33
C PHE A 58 16.43 -14.75 12.18
N LEU A 59 16.76 -13.76 13.01
CA LEU A 59 16.24 -12.40 12.91
C LEU A 59 17.43 -11.44 12.86
N THR A 60 17.57 -10.60 11.84
CA THR A 60 18.69 -9.62 11.82
C THR A 60 18.26 -8.32 11.18
N CYS A 61 18.73 -7.20 11.73
CA CYS A 61 18.65 -5.91 11.04
C CYS A 61 19.77 -5.77 10.01
N THR A 62 19.59 -4.85 9.06
CA THR A 62 20.66 -4.35 8.20
C THR A 62 21.08 -2.97 8.67
N PHE A 63 22.37 -2.77 8.89
CA PHE A 63 22.91 -1.46 9.26
C PHE A 63 23.34 -0.67 8.01
N TYR A 64 22.92 0.60 7.95
CA TYR A 64 23.09 1.62 6.89
C TYR A 64 23.68 1.15 5.54
N ASN A 65 24.95 0.80 5.47
CA ASN A 65 25.64 0.38 4.23
C ASN A 65 25.46 -1.09 3.85
N GLY A 66 24.44 -1.76 4.39
CA GLY A 66 24.17 -3.17 4.09
C GLY A 66 24.90 -4.15 5.02
N GLU A 67 25.46 -3.65 6.11
CA GLU A 67 26.28 -4.40 7.06
C GLU A 67 25.41 -5.18 8.05
N PHE A 68 26.02 -6.20 8.67
CA PHE A 68 25.44 -6.88 9.82
C PHE A 68 25.59 -5.98 11.06
N PRO A 69 24.63 -5.98 11.99
CA PRO A 69 24.83 -5.31 13.28
C PRO A 69 26.00 -5.95 14.03
N ASP A 70 26.63 -5.22 14.93
CA ASP A 70 27.85 -5.68 15.65
C ASP A 70 27.64 -7.04 16.31
N SER A 71 26.46 -7.24 16.89
CA SER A 71 26.06 -8.49 17.55
C SER A 71 25.92 -9.70 16.60
N ALA A 72 25.88 -9.49 15.28
CA ALA A 72 25.80 -10.55 14.28
C ALA A 72 27.10 -10.75 13.48
N VAL A 73 28.07 -9.84 13.59
CA VAL A 73 29.36 -9.92 12.89
C VAL A 73 30.12 -11.21 13.21
N PRO A 74 30.21 -11.69 14.48
CA PRO A 74 30.90 -12.95 14.79
C PRO A 74 30.28 -14.17 14.09
N LEU A 75 28.96 -14.31 14.11
CA LEU A 75 28.25 -15.40 13.43
C LEU A 75 28.47 -15.33 11.92
N TRP A 76 28.36 -14.14 11.33
CA TRP A 76 28.57 -13.96 9.90
C TRP A 76 29.99 -14.32 9.46
N THR A 77 30.98 -13.97 10.28
CA THR A 77 32.39 -14.34 10.09
C THR A 77 32.56 -15.86 10.12
N TYR A 78 31.90 -16.55 11.07
CA TYR A 78 31.90 -18.01 11.12
C TYR A 78 31.30 -18.64 9.86
N LEU A 79 30.12 -18.19 9.41
CA LEU A 79 29.42 -18.76 8.25
C LEU A 79 30.15 -18.52 6.93
N LYS A 80 30.86 -17.40 6.80
CA LYS A 80 31.61 -17.01 5.58
C LYS A 80 32.90 -17.79 5.34
N ARG A 81 33.37 -18.60 6.31
CA ARG A 81 34.61 -19.36 6.11
C ARG A 81 34.51 -20.31 4.92
N GLN A 82 35.56 -20.34 4.11
CA GLN A 82 35.62 -21.11 2.87
C GLN A 82 35.91 -22.61 3.09
N ASP A 83 36.31 -23.00 4.30
CA ASP A 83 36.64 -24.38 4.66
C ASP A 83 35.43 -25.21 5.14
N HIS A 84 34.25 -24.61 5.21
CA HIS A 84 33.02 -25.33 5.54
C HIS A 84 32.56 -26.26 4.42
N SER A 85 32.09 -27.45 4.80
CA SER A 85 31.45 -28.38 3.86
C SER A 85 30.13 -27.79 3.33
N PRO A 86 29.80 -27.97 2.04
CA PRO A 86 28.48 -27.62 1.48
C PRO A 86 27.30 -28.36 2.14
N ASP A 87 27.57 -29.42 2.90
CA ASP A 87 26.57 -30.22 3.62
C ASP A 87 26.49 -29.88 5.12
N LEU A 88 27.17 -28.82 5.58
CA LEU A 88 27.30 -28.49 7.01
C LEU A 88 25.94 -28.45 7.73
N PHE A 89 24.93 -27.85 7.10
CA PHE A 89 23.58 -27.69 7.66
C PHE A 89 22.54 -28.63 7.05
N ARG A 90 22.94 -29.76 6.44
CA ARG A 90 22.03 -30.69 5.74
C ARG A 90 20.86 -31.21 6.58
N LYS A 91 21.00 -31.25 7.91
CA LYS A 91 19.95 -31.70 8.85
C LYS A 91 19.18 -30.56 9.51
N THR A 92 19.53 -29.32 9.21
CA THR A 92 18.98 -28.13 9.85
C THR A 92 17.92 -27.50 8.98
N ARG A 93 16.72 -27.37 9.53
CA ARG A 93 15.67 -26.52 8.96
C ARG A 93 15.88 -25.09 9.43
N TYR A 94 15.64 -24.09 8.60
CA TYR A 94 15.80 -22.72 9.03
C TYR A 94 14.80 -21.73 8.40
N ALA A 95 14.66 -20.59 9.06
CA ALA A 95 13.84 -19.47 8.63
C ALA A 95 14.60 -18.16 8.88
N VAL A 96 14.41 -17.15 8.02
CA VAL A 96 15.08 -15.85 8.16
C VAL A 96 14.06 -14.70 8.05
N PHE A 97 14.15 -13.75 8.98
CA PHE A 97 13.45 -12.47 8.89
C PHE A 97 14.45 -11.31 8.99
N GLY A 98 14.33 -10.37 8.04
CA GLY A 98 15.15 -9.17 7.98
C GLY A 98 14.41 -7.93 8.45
N PHE A 99 15.13 -7.05 9.16
CA PHE A 99 14.69 -5.70 9.49
C PHE A 99 15.50 -4.72 8.64
N GLY A 100 14.90 -4.22 7.57
CA GLY A 100 15.56 -3.35 6.61
C GLY A 100 14.78 -2.08 6.34
N ASN A 101 15.43 -1.18 5.63
CA ASN A 101 14.88 0.10 5.22
C ASN A 101 14.98 0.20 3.69
N ARG A 102 13.85 0.32 2.96
CA ARG A 102 13.86 0.39 1.48
C ARG A 102 14.64 1.57 0.93
N THR A 103 14.84 2.63 1.70
CA THR A 103 15.61 3.80 1.26
C THR A 103 17.09 3.48 1.03
N LEU A 104 17.56 2.33 1.54
CA LEU A 104 18.92 1.85 1.32
C LEU A 104 19.08 1.10 -0.02
N GLN A 105 18.05 1.07 -0.89
CA GLN A 105 18.03 0.48 -2.24
C GLN A 105 18.69 -0.91 -2.29
N GLU A 106 19.89 -1.03 -2.89
CA GLU A 106 20.65 -2.28 -3.03
C GLU A 106 20.97 -2.96 -1.69
N ASN A 107 21.01 -2.18 -0.61
CA ASN A 107 21.28 -2.67 0.74
C ASN A 107 20.00 -3.03 1.52
N PHE A 108 18.80 -2.89 0.92
CA PHE A 108 17.55 -3.24 1.59
C PHE A 108 17.56 -4.70 2.07
N ASN A 109 17.48 -4.91 3.39
CA ASN A 109 17.53 -6.23 4.03
C ASN A 109 18.75 -7.09 3.66
N LYS A 110 19.86 -6.46 3.25
CA LYS A 110 21.06 -7.18 2.76
C LYS A 110 21.62 -8.21 3.76
N ALA A 111 21.69 -7.90 5.06
CA ALA A 111 22.18 -8.84 6.06
C ALA A 111 21.34 -10.14 6.08
N ALA A 112 20.01 -10.02 6.09
CA ALA A 112 19.11 -11.16 6.07
C ALA A 112 19.17 -11.95 4.75
N LYS A 113 19.23 -11.26 3.60
CA LYS A 113 19.39 -11.88 2.28
C LYS A 113 20.70 -12.67 2.19
N SER A 114 21.81 -12.07 2.61
CA SER A 114 23.13 -12.70 2.62
C SER A 114 23.19 -13.90 3.57
N LEU A 115 22.50 -13.83 4.71
CA LEU A 115 22.40 -14.94 5.66
C LEU A 115 21.63 -16.13 5.07
N ASP A 116 20.47 -15.88 4.45
CA ASP A 116 19.67 -16.93 3.79
C ASP A 116 20.42 -17.60 2.66
N GLU A 117 21.01 -16.81 1.77
CA GLU A 117 21.80 -17.32 0.64
C GLU A 117 22.94 -18.22 1.14
N ARG A 118 23.66 -17.80 2.19
CA ARG A 118 24.76 -18.58 2.74
C ARG A 118 24.29 -19.85 3.45
N MET A 119 23.19 -19.81 4.19
CA MET A 119 22.62 -21.02 4.82
C MET A 119 22.19 -22.05 3.78
N SER A 120 21.61 -21.61 2.66
CA SER A 120 21.26 -22.48 1.54
C SER A 120 22.50 -23.09 0.87
N GLN A 121 23.58 -22.31 0.67
CA GLN A 121 24.85 -22.82 0.10
C GLN A 121 25.51 -23.89 0.99
N LEU A 122 25.27 -23.84 2.30
CA LEU A 122 25.79 -24.80 3.28
C LEU A 122 24.82 -25.96 3.55
N GLY A 123 23.79 -26.15 2.72
CA GLY A 123 22.91 -27.32 2.73
C GLY A 123 21.70 -27.23 3.67
N GLY A 124 21.45 -26.07 4.28
CA GLY A 124 20.27 -25.85 5.13
C GLY A 124 18.96 -25.93 4.36
N PHE A 125 17.90 -26.43 5.01
CA PHE A 125 16.55 -26.47 4.42
C PHE A 125 15.72 -25.26 4.85
N ASN A 126 15.50 -24.31 3.95
CA ASN A 126 14.64 -23.16 4.22
C ASN A 126 13.16 -23.58 4.29
N ILE A 127 12.48 -23.33 5.42
CA ILE A 127 11.07 -23.71 5.63
C ILE A 127 10.05 -22.68 5.14
N LEU A 128 10.44 -21.41 4.93
CA LEU A 128 9.60 -20.37 4.33
C LEU A 128 10.43 -19.23 3.71
N PRO A 129 9.95 -18.55 2.65
CA PRO A 129 10.66 -17.42 2.04
C PRO A 129 11.12 -16.39 3.07
N VAL A 130 12.28 -15.77 2.84
CA VAL A 130 12.84 -14.73 3.71
C VAL A 130 11.82 -13.61 3.88
N GLY A 131 11.46 -13.30 5.13
CA GLY A 131 10.62 -12.15 5.42
C GLY A 131 11.46 -10.88 5.35
N LEU A 132 11.02 -9.90 4.56
CA LEU A 132 11.72 -8.64 4.36
C LEU A 132 10.91 -7.52 4.99
N GLY A 133 11.13 -7.28 6.29
CA GLY A 133 10.51 -6.18 7.01
C GLY A 133 11.05 -4.84 6.53
N ASP A 134 10.16 -3.87 6.39
CA ASP A 134 10.50 -2.52 5.97
C ASP A 134 10.11 -1.49 7.02
N GLU A 135 11.06 -0.69 7.48
CA GLU A 135 10.79 0.40 8.40
C GLU A 135 9.77 1.41 7.84
N TYR A 136 9.66 1.51 6.51
CA TYR A 136 8.83 2.49 5.80
C TYR A 136 7.46 1.97 5.36
N ASP A 137 7.14 0.70 5.62
CA ASP A 137 5.76 0.28 5.41
C ASP A 137 4.83 1.01 6.39
N GLY A 138 3.53 1.07 6.04
CA GLY A 138 2.54 1.78 6.85
C GLY A 138 2.48 1.35 8.31
N ASN A 139 2.94 0.13 8.65
CA ASN A 139 3.09 -0.34 10.02
C ASN A 139 4.55 -0.72 10.37
N GLY A 140 5.54 -0.14 9.69
CA GLY A 140 6.94 -0.55 9.78
C GLY A 140 7.13 -2.04 9.50
N HIS A 141 8.11 -2.65 10.16
CA HIS A 141 8.48 -4.05 9.94
C HIS A 141 7.33 -5.04 10.23
N GLU A 142 6.33 -4.67 11.05
CA GLU A 142 5.14 -5.50 11.34
C GLU A 142 4.38 -5.89 10.07
N THR A 143 4.41 -5.03 9.04
CA THR A 143 3.70 -5.24 7.78
C THR A 143 4.10 -6.54 7.10
N ALA A 144 5.40 -6.86 7.08
CA ALA A 144 5.90 -8.14 6.58
C ALA A 144 6.03 -9.19 7.69
N PHE A 145 6.31 -8.76 8.94
CA PHE A 145 6.54 -9.67 10.06
C PHE A 145 5.31 -10.48 10.43
N ARG A 146 4.11 -9.89 10.49
CA ARG A 146 2.88 -10.63 10.86
C ARG A 146 2.52 -11.73 9.85
N PRO A 147 2.43 -11.46 8.53
CA PRO A 147 2.18 -12.51 7.55
C PRO A 147 3.25 -13.60 7.59
N TRP A 148 4.52 -13.21 7.76
CA TRP A 148 5.63 -14.15 7.86
C TRP A 148 5.55 -15.01 9.12
N LEU A 149 5.24 -14.42 10.28
CA LEU A 149 5.08 -15.10 11.56
C LEU A 149 3.89 -16.08 11.51
N LYS A 150 2.77 -15.67 10.91
CA LYS A 150 1.61 -16.54 10.67
C LYS A 150 1.97 -17.72 9.74
N ALA A 151 2.71 -17.46 8.67
CA ALA A 151 3.20 -18.49 7.77
C ALA A 151 4.15 -19.46 8.48
N LEU A 152 5.05 -18.95 9.32
CA LEU A 152 5.96 -19.75 10.15
C LEU A 152 5.17 -20.73 11.04
N TRP A 153 4.14 -20.25 11.76
CA TRP A 153 3.34 -21.12 12.64
C TRP A 153 2.46 -22.09 11.88
N THR A 154 1.85 -21.66 10.80
CA THR A 154 1.08 -22.55 9.91
C THR A 154 1.97 -23.68 9.39
N LYS A 155 3.22 -23.37 9.02
CA LYS A 155 4.19 -24.35 8.53
C LYS A 155 4.67 -25.32 9.62
N LEU A 156 4.85 -24.83 10.85
CA LEU A 156 5.37 -25.62 11.98
C LEU A 156 4.31 -26.44 12.70
N THR A 157 3.06 -25.95 12.75
CA THR A 157 2.01 -26.51 13.63
C THR A 157 0.67 -26.80 12.93
N GLY A 158 0.50 -26.39 11.67
CA GLY A 158 -0.73 -26.63 10.89
C GLY A 158 -1.90 -25.70 11.19
N SER A 159 -1.80 -24.78 12.17
CA SER A 159 -2.82 -23.77 12.47
C SER A 159 -2.26 -22.50 13.10
N ASP A 160 -3.02 -21.41 13.07
CA ASP A 160 -2.72 -20.13 13.68
C ASP A 160 -3.72 -19.85 14.82
N VAL A 161 -3.50 -20.48 15.99
CA VAL A 161 -4.40 -20.37 17.16
C VAL A 161 -4.33 -18.97 17.79
N LYS A 162 -5.50 -18.34 18.05
CA LYS A 162 -5.63 -17.06 18.79
C LYS A 162 -5.02 -17.17 20.19
N MET A 163 -4.25 -16.17 20.60
CA MET A 163 -3.39 -16.20 21.78
C MET A 163 -3.99 -15.58 23.04
N THR A 164 -3.53 -16.04 24.21
CA THR A 164 -3.68 -15.34 25.50
C THR A 164 -2.33 -14.71 25.88
N LEU A 165 -2.33 -13.64 26.70
CA LEU A 165 -1.09 -13.04 27.22
C LEU A 165 -0.38 -14.01 28.19
N PRO A 166 0.84 -14.47 27.88
CA PRO A 166 1.58 -15.40 28.71
C PRO A 166 2.08 -14.77 30.02
N VAL A 167 2.38 -15.63 30.99
CA VAL A 167 3.03 -15.26 32.25
C VAL A 167 4.41 -15.90 32.29
N SER A 168 5.46 -15.07 32.32
CA SER A 168 6.88 -15.48 32.36
C SER A 168 7.57 -15.20 33.69
N VAL A 169 6.84 -14.63 34.66
CA VAL A 169 7.32 -14.35 36.01
C VAL A 169 6.32 -14.82 37.05
N LYS A 170 6.82 -15.29 38.19
CA LYS A 170 6.04 -15.46 39.42
C LYS A 170 6.43 -14.39 40.41
N ILE A 171 5.44 -13.78 41.04
CA ILE A 171 5.63 -12.66 41.95
C ILE A 171 5.14 -13.08 43.32
N GLN A 172 5.96 -12.83 44.34
CA GLN A 172 5.60 -13.05 45.74
C GLN A 172 5.91 -11.79 46.54
N LYS A 173 5.02 -11.40 47.45
CA LYS A 173 5.30 -10.28 48.36
C LYS A 173 6.47 -10.65 49.28
N SER A 174 7.34 -9.69 49.55
CA SER A 174 8.52 -9.86 50.40
C SER A 174 8.55 -8.76 51.46
N ASP A 175 8.97 -9.12 52.68
CA ASP A 175 9.21 -8.16 53.77
C ASP A 175 10.65 -7.59 53.74
N ARG A 176 11.48 -8.02 52.78
CA ARG A 176 12.85 -7.54 52.63
C ARG A 176 12.85 -6.12 52.05
N ALA A 177 13.84 -5.31 52.44
CA ALA A 177 14.05 -4.01 51.82
C ALA A 177 14.45 -4.17 50.34
N ALA A 178 13.83 -3.41 49.44
CA ALA A 178 14.20 -3.40 48.04
C ALA A 178 15.60 -2.78 47.85
N PRO A 179 16.44 -3.34 46.95
CA PRO A 179 17.75 -2.77 46.64
C PRO A 179 17.61 -1.42 45.93
N GLU A 180 18.68 -0.63 45.93
CA GLU A 180 18.75 0.56 45.07
C GLU A 180 18.69 0.18 43.58
N VAL A 181 18.11 1.06 42.78
CA VAL A 181 17.99 0.84 41.33
C VAL A 181 19.37 0.88 40.72
N THR A 182 19.73 -0.22 40.06
CA THR A 182 20.98 -0.34 39.30
C THR A 182 20.66 -0.90 37.93
N HIS A 183 21.47 -0.48 36.94
CA HIS A 183 21.41 -0.98 35.57
C HIS A 183 22.77 -1.56 35.22
N GLU A 184 22.79 -2.83 34.81
CA GLU A 184 24.03 -3.55 34.51
C GLU A 184 24.84 -2.84 33.42
N GLY A 185 26.09 -2.50 33.71
CA GLY A 185 26.99 -1.80 32.78
C GLY A 185 26.75 -0.28 32.64
N TYR A 186 25.88 0.32 33.47
CA TYR A 186 25.67 1.77 33.51
C TYR A 186 26.22 2.37 34.80
N THR A 187 26.79 3.56 34.69
CA THR A 187 27.31 4.33 35.83
C THR A 187 26.33 5.45 36.15
N ARG A 188 26.07 5.67 37.44
CA ARG A 188 25.24 6.76 37.93
C ARG A 188 26.07 8.03 38.07
N VAL A 189 25.75 9.08 37.31
CA VAL A 189 26.57 10.29 37.16
C VAL A 189 25.75 11.54 37.50
N PRO A 190 26.28 12.51 38.26
CA PRO A 190 25.57 13.74 38.59
C PRO A 190 25.50 14.73 37.41
N VAL A 191 24.37 15.42 37.31
CA VAL A 191 24.16 16.57 36.41
C VAL A 191 24.73 17.82 37.08
N SER A 192 25.69 18.45 36.42
CA SER A 192 26.35 19.68 36.89
C SER A 192 25.73 20.95 36.32
N SER A 193 25.04 20.86 35.17
CA SER A 193 24.33 21.96 34.54
C SER A 193 23.26 21.43 33.59
N ASN A 194 22.14 22.14 33.46
CA ASN A 194 21.15 21.95 32.40
C ASN A 194 20.67 23.33 31.95
N LYS A 195 21.13 23.77 30.78
CA LYS A 195 20.93 25.13 30.27
C LYS A 195 20.13 25.09 28.99
N ARG A 196 19.00 25.80 28.96
CA ARG A 196 18.25 26.08 27.74
C ARG A 196 19.11 26.93 26.79
N LEU A 197 19.21 26.49 25.54
CA LEU A 197 19.93 27.16 24.46
C LEU A 197 19.01 27.94 23.53
N THR A 198 17.76 27.50 23.36
CA THR A 198 16.76 28.19 22.52
C THR A 198 16.15 29.39 23.22
N ALA A 199 15.61 30.33 22.44
CA ALA A 199 14.94 31.51 22.97
C ALA A 199 13.83 31.15 24.01
N PRO A 200 13.65 31.90 25.11
CA PRO A 200 12.70 31.53 26.18
C PRO A 200 11.24 31.41 25.75
N ASP A 201 10.83 32.19 24.76
CA ASP A 201 9.49 32.25 24.18
C ASP A 201 9.26 31.24 23.05
N TYR A 202 10.32 30.56 22.61
CA TYR A 202 10.21 29.57 21.54
C TYR A 202 9.61 28.25 22.06
N GLU A 203 8.66 27.69 21.30
CA GLU A 203 7.88 26.52 21.73
C GLU A 203 8.74 25.25 21.90
N ARG A 204 9.75 25.08 21.05
CA ARG A 204 10.62 23.90 21.06
C ARG A 204 11.86 24.17 21.90
N THR A 205 11.94 23.50 23.04
CA THR A 205 13.04 23.71 23.99
C THR A 205 14.28 22.91 23.57
N GLY A 206 15.37 23.58 23.22
CA GLY A 206 16.69 22.96 23.04
C GLY A 206 17.57 23.21 24.26
N SER A 207 18.25 22.18 24.77
CA SER A 207 19.05 22.25 26.00
C SER A 207 20.43 21.63 25.84
N LEU A 208 21.39 22.22 26.55
CA LEU A 208 22.72 21.66 26.83
C LEU A 208 22.72 21.15 28.27
N ILE A 209 22.91 19.84 28.46
CA ILE A 209 23.09 19.24 29.78
C ILE A 209 24.52 18.75 29.93
N THR A 210 25.12 19.02 31.09
CA THR A 210 26.52 18.69 31.40
C THR A 210 26.56 17.72 32.57
N PHE A 211 27.24 16.60 32.37
CA PHE A 211 27.48 15.57 33.38
C PHE A 211 28.90 15.67 33.94
N ASP A 212 29.06 15.51 35.24
CA ASP A 212 30.36 15.50 35.91
C ASP A 212 30.80 14.05 36.17
N ILE A 213 31.84 13.62 35.45
CA ILE A 213 32.38 12.26 35.52
C ILE A 213 33.66 12.18 36.36
N SER A 214 34.09 13.27 37.03
CA SER A 214 35.34 13.35 37.80
C SER A 214 35.48 12.30 38.91
N GLN A 215 34.35 11.82 39.43
CA GLN A 215 34.29 10.79 40.48
C GLN A 215 34.10 9.37 39.92
N THR A 216 34.29 9.18 38.61
CA THR A 216 34.10 7.89 37.93
C THR A 216 35.37 7.50 37.17
N SER A 217 35.46 6.24 36.75
CA SER A 217 36.53 5.75 35.87
C SER A 217 36.17 5.84 34.38
N LEU A 218 35.16 6.63 34.04
CA LEU A 218 34.69 6.76 32.66
C LEU A 218 35.64 7.62 31.84
N GLU A 219 35.89 7.20 30.61
CA GLU A 219 36.63 7.96 29.60
C GLU A 219 35.76 8.05 28.34
N TYR A 220 35.94 9.11 27.55
CA TYR A 220 35.13 9.35 26.36
C TYR A 220 35.95 9.96 25.21
N ASP A 221 35.50 9.67 24.00
CA ASP A 221 36.14 10.13 22.77
C ASP A 221 35.45 11.37 22.19
N VAL A 222 36.19 12.12 21.37
CA VAL A 222 35.62 13.18 20.53
C VAL A 222 34.55 12.58 19.61
N ALA A 223 33.40 13.24 19.49
CA ALA A 223 32.24 12.70 18.75
C ALA A 223 31.77 11.30 19.23
N GLY A 224 32.06 10.97 20.49
CA GLY A 224 31.55 9.77 21.15
C GLY A 224 30.05 9.83 21.45
N HIS A 225 29.54 8.77 22.09
CA HIS A 225 28.13 8.65 22.45
C HIS A 225 27.95 8.32 23.92
N ILE A 226 26.84 8.78 24.47
CA ILE A 226 26.31 8.21 25.71
C ILE A 226 24.96 7.57 25.48
N GLN A 227 24.72 6.45 26.16
CA GLN A 227 23.39 5.89 26.36
C GLN A 227 22.87 6.36 27.70
N VAL A 228 21.69 6.96 27.72
CA VAL A 228 20.99 7.38 28.94
C VAL A 228 19.81 6.45 29.19
N VAL A 229 19.67 5.92 30.40
CA VAL A 229 18.45 5.20 30.82
C VAL A 229 17.45 6.20 31.39
N PRO A 230 16.29 6.41 30.76
CA PRO A 230 15.28 7.31 31.31
C PRO A 230 14.45 6.66 32.42
N GLU A 231 13.52 7.43 33.00
CA GLU A 231 12.56 6.93 33.99
C GLU A 231 11.15 7.38 33.61
N ASN A 232 10.15 6.55 33.89
CA ASN A 232 8.75 6.95 33.70
C ASN A 232 8.34 8.06 34.67
N PRO A 233 7.53 9.03 34.24
CA PRO A 233 6.99 10.06 35.13
C PRO A 233 6.17 9.47 36.28
N ASP A 234 6.27 10.08 37.47
CA ASP A 234 5.56 9.58 38.66
C ASP A 234 4.04 9.53 38.48
N GLU A 235 3.47 10.45 37.70
CA GLU A 235 2.04 10.46 37.35
C GLU A 235 1.63 9.21 36.53
N LEU A 236 2.45 8.84 35.54
CA LEU A 236 2.20 7.66 34.70
C LEU A 236 2.33 6.36 35.52
N VAL A 237 3.32 6.30 36.42
CA VAL A 237 3.51 5.19 37.35
C VAL A 237 2.30 5.03 38.28
N ALA A 238 1.76 6.12 38.80
CA ALA A 238 0.56 6.10 39.64
C ALA A 238 -0.70 5.66 38.86
N ARG A 239 -0.85 6.08 37.60
CA ARG A 239 -1.93 5.61 36.69
C ARG A 239 -1.85 4.10 36.45
N ALA A 240 -0.67 3.59 36.09
CA ALA A 240 -0.47 2.15 35.88
C ALA A 240 -0.76 1.33 37.14
N ALA A 241 -0.28 1.75 38.31
CA ALA A 241 -0.53 1.05 39.57
C ALA A 241 -2.02 0.95 39.93
N ARG A 242 -2.81 2.00 39.65
CA ARG A 242 -4.27 1.98 39.84
C ARG A 242 -4.95 0.95 38.94
N LEU A 243 -4.57 0.86 37.67
CA LEU A 243 -5.12 -0.13 36.72
C LEU A 243 -4.79 -1.57 37.11
N LEU A 244 -3.60 -1.77 37.68
CA LEU A 244 -3.13 -3.08 38.14
C LEU A 244 -3.62 -3.43 39.55
N ASN A 245 -4.32 -2.52 40.23
CA ASN A 245 -4.70 -2.64 41.64
C ASN A 245 -3.50 -3.02 42.54
N ALA A 246 -2.35 -2.37 42.29
CA ALA A 246 -1.10 -2.67 42.96
C ALA A 246 -0.66 -1.50 43.86
N ASP A 247 -0.14 -1.83 45.04
CA ASP A 247 0.48 -0.86 45.94
C ASP A 247 1.94 -0.65 45.52
N LEU A 248 2.28 0.61 45.23
CA LEU A 248 3.59 1.02 44.71
C LEU A 248 4.73 0.69 45.68
N ASP A 249 4.48 0.72 46.99
CA ASP A 249 5.52 0.54 48.00
C ASP A 249 5.67 -0.92 48.44
N THR A 250 4.83 -1.82 47.91
CA THR A 250 4.98 -3.26 48.12
C THR A 250 6.27 -3.76 47.45
N VAL A 251 7.11 -4.43 48.22
CA VAL A 251 8.28 -5.15 47.72
C VAL A 251 7.87 -6.53 47.23
N VAL A 252 8.34 -6.89 46.04
CA VAL A 252 8.07 -8.17 45.40
C VAL A 252 9.36 -8.91 45.05
N GLU A 253 9.37 -10.20 45.36
CA GLU A 253 10.35 -11.15 44.85
C GLU A 253 9.86 -11.67 43.50
N ILE A 254 10.70 -11.52 42.48
CA ILE A 254 10.40 -11.88 41.09
C ILE A 254 11.21 -13.13 40.78
N GLN A 255 10.49 -14.22 40.53
CA GLN A 255 11.07 -15.47 40.09
C GLN A 255 10.75 -15.62 38.61
N PRO A 256 11.73 -15.39 37.72
CA PRO A 256 11.58 -15.74 36.31
C PRO A 256 11.20 -17.21 36.18
N THR A 257 10.17 -17.49 35.38
CA THR A 257 9.95 -18.87 34.89
C THR A 257 10.73 -19.13 33.60
N ASP A 258 11.54 -18.15 33.19
CA ASP A 258 12.34 -18.12 31.97
C ASP A 258 13.65 -17.34 32.20
N ASP A 259 14.78 -17.96 31.87
CA ASP A 259 16.12 -17.39 32.01
C ASP A 259 16.35 -16.13 31.16
N SER A 260 15.50 -15.84 30.16
CA SER A 260 15.60 -14.63 29.34
C SER A 260 15.07 -13.34 30.02
N VAL A 261 14.37 -13.48 31.16
CA VAL A 261 13.80 -12.34 31.89
C VAL A 261 14.86 -11.71 32.79
N SER A 262 15.63 -10.77 32.24
CA SER A 262 16.52 -9.89 33.03
C SER A 262 15.73 -8.78 33.76
N LEU A 263 15.19 -9.11 34.94
CA LEU A 263 14.59 -8.17 35.89
C LEU A 263 15.28 -8.33 37.25
N PRO A 264 15.27 -7.33 38.13
CA PRO A 264 15.77 -7.50 39.49
C PRO A 264 15.00 -8.64 40.18
N SER A 265 15.70 -9.48 40.94
CA SER A 265 15.06 -10.56 41.71
C SER A 265 14.21 -10.05 42.88
N LEU A 266 14.47 -8.82 43.33
CA LEU A 266 13.73 -8.14 44.39
C LEU A 266 13.59 -6.66 44.03
N ALA A 267 12.38 -6.13 44.00
CA ALA A 267 12.11 -4.72 43.72
C ALA A 267 10.75 -4.27 44.29
N THR A 268 10.55 -2.98 44.48
CA THR A 268 9.19 -2.43 44.68
C THR A 268 8.41 -2.42 43.37
N VAL A 269 7.07 -2.48 43.45
CA VAL A 269 6.21 -2.27 42.27
C VAL A 269 6.53 -0.92 41.60
N ARG A 270 6.78 0.13 42.41
CA ARG A 270 7.25 1.44 41.92
C ARG A 270 8.51 1.32 41.09
N GLN A 271 9.53 0.61 41.57
CA GLN A 271 10.79 0.46 40.84
C GLN A 271 10.58 -0.23 39.49
N LEU A 272 9.74 -1.27 39.42
CA LEU A 272 9.41 -1.98 38.17
C LEU A 272 8.75 -1.06 37.15
N LEU A 273 7.68 -0.37 37.56
CA LEU A 273 6.93 0.53 36.69
C LEU A 273 7.71 1.79 36.32
N LYS A 274 8.61 2.26 37.19
CA LYS A 274 9.37 3.50 36.96
C LYS A 274 10.66 3.30 36.15
N ASN A 275 11.41 2.25 36.46
CA ASN A 275 12.80 2.11 35.99
C ASN A 275 13.03 0.92 35.05
N TYR A 276 12.14 -0.08 35.03
CA TYR A 276 12.39 -1.33 34.30
C TYR A 276 11.44 -1.56 33.13
N LEU A 277 10.20 -1.07 33.19
CA LEU A 277 9.17 -1.27 32.15
C LEU A 277 8.88 0.01 31.38
N ASP A 278 8.78 -0.06 30.06
CA ASP A 278 8.39 1.07 29.20
C ASP A 278 6.86 1.18 29.08
N ILE A 279 6.21 1.60 30.15
CA ILE A 279 4.76 1.81 30.20
C ILE A 279 4.30 3.02 29.37
N SER A 280 5.23 3.88 28.95
CA SER A 280 4.97 5.04 28.10
C SER A 280 4.94 4.72 26.60
N SER A 281 5.47 3.54 26.22
CA SER A 281 5.54 3.11 24.83
C SER A 281 4.17 2.94 24.20
N ILE A 282 4.13 3.16 22.87
CA ILE A 282 2.98 2.83 22.04
C ILE A 282 2.80 1.30 22.08
N PRO A 283 1.64 0.78 22.49
CA PRO A 283 1.44 -0.66 22.61
C PRO A 283 1.53 -1.32 21.25
N SER A 284 2.27 -2.43 21.16
CA SER A 284 2.29 -3.22 19.92
C SER A 284 0.90 -3.79 19.64
N ARG A 285 0.57 -4.00 18.37
CA ARG A 285 -0.69 -4.67 17.99
C ARG A 285 -0.82 -6.06 18.60
N ALA A 286 0.29 -6.75 18.88
CA ALA A 286 0.27 -8.05 19.54
C ALA A 286 -0.12 -7.92 21.01
N LEU A 287 0.35 -6.87 21.69
CA LEU A 287 -0.07 -6.57 23.04
C LEU A 287 -1.56 -6.17 23.09
N ILE A 288 -2.03 -5.41 22.10
CA ILE A 288 -3.46 -5.05 21.94
C ILE A 288 -4.33 -6.29 21.69
N GLU A 289 -3.88 -7.21 20.82
CA GLU A 289 -4.55 -8.51 20.60
C GLU A 289 -4.57 -9.36 21.87
N GLY A 290 -3.53 -9.28 22.68
CA GLY A 290 -3.50 -9.90 24.00
C GLY A 290 -4.50 -9.25 24.98
N PHE A 291 -4.64 -7.92 24.95
CA PHE A 291 -5.63 -7.21 25.75
C PHE A 291 -7.06 -7.56 25.36
N SER A 292 -7.35 -7.77 24.07
CA SER A 292 -8.69 -8.19 23.64
C SER A 292 -9.09 -9.52 24.29
N CYS A 293 -8.14 -10.44 24.45
CA CYS A 293 -8.38 -11.73 25.08
C CYS A 293 -8.57 -11.65 26.61
N LEU A 294 -8.21 -10.53 27.22
CA LEU A 294 -8.42 -10.23 28.64
C LEU A 294 -9.59 -9.27 28.88
N ALA A 295 -10.18 -8.72 27.83
CA ALA A 295 -11.36 -7.87 27.91
C ALA A 295 -12.57 -8.72 28.32
N THR A 296 -13.30 -8.24 29.32
CA THR A 296 -14.52 -8.90 29.81
C THR A 296 -15.78 -8.33 29.16
N ASP A 297 -15.69 -7.16 28.53
CA ASP A 297 -16.75 -6.56 27.72
C ASP A 297 -16.56 -6.94 26.25
N ALA A 298 -17.63 -7.39 25.60
CA ALA A 298 -17.59 -7.87 24.23
C ALA A 298 -17.30 -6.75 23.20
N HIS A 299 -17.75 -5.52 23.46
CA HIS A 299 -17.50 -4.38 22.57
C HIS A 299 -16.06 -3.89 22.69
N GLU A 300 -15.50 -3.84 23.89
CA GLU A 300 -14.09 -3.54 24.09
C GLU A 300 -13.18 -4.62 23.51
N GLN A 301 -13.52 -5.90 23.69
CA GLN A 301 -12.81 -7.02 23.05
C GLN A 301 -12.77 -6.84 21.54
N GLU A 302 -13.92 -6.61 20.90
CA GLU A 302 -14.00 -6.41 19.46
C GLU A 302 -13.23 -5.17 18.99
N ALA A 303 -13.32 -4.05 19.71
CA ALA A 303 -12.58 -2.84 19.40
C ALA A 303 -11.06 -3.09 19.44
N LEU A 304 -10.56 -3.79 20.45
CA LEU A 304 -9.16 -4.18 20.56
C LEU A 304 -8.75 -5.18 19.47
N GLU A 305 -9.59 -6.16 19.13
CA GLU A 305 -9.33 -7.08 18.01
C GLU A 305 -9.24 -6.34 16.67
N SER A 306 -10.13 -5.40 16.41
CA SER A 306 -10.11 -4.54 15.23
C SER A 306 -8.84 -3.68 15.21
N LEU A 307 -8.50 -3.04 16.33
CA LEU A 307 -7.30 -2.23 16.49
C LEU A 307 -6.01 -3.05 16.28
N ALA A 308 -6.01 -4.32 16.65
CA ALA A 308 -4.87 -5.22 16.46
C ALA A 308 -4.75 -5.76 15.02
N SER A 309 -5.87 -6.01 14.34
CA SER A 309 -5.90 -6.75 13.07
C SER A 309 -6.02 -5.89 11.81
N ASP A 310 -6.48 -4.63 11.92
CA ASP A 310 -6.61 -3.72 10.78
C ASP A 310 -5.24 -3.18 10.34
N MET A 311 -4.75 -3.67 9.20
CA MET A 311 -3.44 -3.31 8.62
C MET A 311 -3.54 -2.26 7.50
N LEU A 312 -4.72 -1.70 7.22
CA LEU A 312 -4.92 -0.72 6.15
C LEU A 312 -4.20 0.61 6.43
N ALA A 313 -3.73 1.32 5.40
CA ALA A 313 -3.18 2.66 5.60
C ALA A 313 -4.26 3.60 6.19
N GLY A 314 -3.89 4.42 7.19
CA GLY A 314 -4.83 5.34 7.85
C GLY A 314 -5.80 4.71 8.86
N ASN A 315 -5.60 3.45 9.23
CA ASN A 315 -6.43 2.75 10.23
C ASN A 315 -6.46 3.44 11.61
N MET A 316 -7.41 3.04 12.46
CA MET A 316 -7.60 3.63 13.78
C MET A 316 -6.35 3.54 14.66
N TYR A 317 -5.60 2.44 14.62
CA TYR A 317 -4.34 2.33 15.36
C TYR A 317 -3.34 3.41 14.92
N MET A 318 -3.18 3.62 13.61
CA MET A 318 -2.30 4.66 13.06
C MET A 318 -2.76 6.06 13.45
N LYS A 319 -4.08 6.30 13.43
CA LYS A 319 -4.65 7.57 13.89
C LYS A 319 -4.34 7.81 15.37
N LEU A 320 -4.55 6.80 16.21
CA LEU A 320 -4.29 6.92 17.64
C LEU A 320 -2.78 7.08 17.92
N SER A 321 -1.92 6.30 17.25
CA SER A 321 -0.47 6.35 17.46
C SER A 321 0.18 7.65 16.99
N ASN A 322 -0.42 8.33 16.00
CA ASN A 322 0.17 9.53 15.40
C ASN A 322 -0.45 10.85 15.92
N SER A 323 -1.73 10.83 16.30
CA SER A 323 -2.48 12.06 16.60
C SER A 323 -2.95 12.19 18.06
N THR A 324 -2.84 11.14 18.88
CA THR A 324 -3.32 11.12 20.27
C THR A 324 -2.27 10.62 21.25
N VAL A 325 -2.51 10.80 22.56
CA VAL A 325 -1.70 10.12 23.59
C VAL A 325 -2.13 8.65 23.62
N PHE A 326 -1.26 7.75 23.16
CA PHE A 326 -1.58 6.35 22.94
C PHE A 326 -0.50 5.41 23.50
N SER A 327 -0.28 5.47 24.82
CA SER A 327 0.59 4.55 25.55
C SER A 327 -0.14 3.28 25.99
N ILE A 328 0.61 2.29 26.48
CA ILE A 328 0.06 1.07 27.12
C ILE A 328 -0.95 1.43 28.23
N VAL A 329 -0.63 2.44 29.05
CA VAL A 329 -1.51 2.88 30.14
C VAL A 329 -2.78 3.53 29.60
N ASP A 330 -2.69 4.36 28.56
CA ASP A 330 -3.85 5.02 27.94
C ASP A 330 -4.81 3.99 27.33
N VAL A 331 -4.28 2.91 26.73
CA VAL A 331 -5.12 1.83 26.21
C VAL A 331 -5.87 1.11 27.33
N LEU A 332 -5.20 0.79 28.44
CA LEU A 332 -5.87 0.15 29.57
C LEU A 332 -6.90 1.05 30.26
N GLU A 333 -6.70 2.38 30.28
CA GLU A 333 -7.71 3.33 30.75
C GLU A 333 -8.89 3.46 29.79
N ARG A 334 -8.62 3.41 28.48
CA ARG A 334 -9.65 3.47 27.44
C ARG A 334 -10.52 2.22 27.39
N TYR A 335 -9.97 1.07 27.76
CA TYR A 335 -10.65 -0.23 27.76
C TYR A 335 -10.63 -0.86 29.18
N PRO A 336 -11.40 -0.32 30.14
CA PRO A 336 -11.36 -0.72 31.55
C PRO A 336 -11.86 -2.16 31.81
N SER A 337 -12.50 -2.81 30.83
CA SER A 337 -12.90 -4.21 30.95
C SER A 337 -11.73 -5.18 30.84
N VAL A 338 -10.57 -4.74 30.35
CA VAL A 338 -9.33 -5.53 30.28
C VAL A 338 -8.84 -5.83 31.70
N LYS A 339 -8.86 -7.12 32.08
CA LYS A 339 -8.38 -7.59 33.39
C LYS A 339 -7.03 -8.25 33.28
N ILE A 340 -5.97 -7.46 33.48
CA ILE A 340 -4.57 -7.91 33.44
C ILE A 340 -3.97 -8.00 34.85
N SER A 341 -3.31 -9.11 35.16
CA SER A 341 -2.55 -9.29 36.41
C SER A 341 -1.19 -8.58 36.35
N LEU A 342 -0.58 -8.32 37.52
CA LEU A 342 0.77 -7.74 37.60
C LEU A 342 1.80 -8.64 36.91
N GLU A 343 1.69 -9.96 37.07
CA GLU A 343 2.55 -10.94 36.41
C GLU A 343 2.40 -10.88 34.87
N GLN A 344 1.18 -10.84 34.35
CA GLN A 344 0.94 -10.68 32.90
C GLN A 344 1.46 -9.33 32.40
N PHE A 345 1.28 -8.26 33.15
CA PHE A 345 1.75 -6.93 32.78
C PHE A 345 3.27 -6.90 32.68
N ILE A 346 3.99 -7.35 33.72
CA ILE A 346 5.47 -7.42 33.72
C ILE A 346 6.00 -8.36 32.62
N SER A 347 5.26 -9.44 32.33
CA SER A 347 5.69 -10.41 31.31
C SER A 347 5.59 -9.88 29.88
N ASN A 348 4.71 -8.91 29.62
CA ASN A 348 4.35 -8.51 28.25
C ASN A 348 4.61 -7.04 27.92
N VAL A 349 4.82 -6.19 28.92
CA VAL A 349 5.24 -4.81 28.71
C VAL A 349 6.73 -4.77 28.36
N PRO A 350 7.14 -4.04 27.31
CA PRO A 350 8.54 -3.90 26.93
C PRO A 350 9.39 -3.36 28.08
N LYS A 351 10.68 -3.71 28.08
CA LYS A 351 11.62 -3.08 29.01
C LYS A 351 11.94 -1.67 28.57
N LEU A 352 12.23 -0.84 29.56
CA LEU A 352 12.70 0.51 29.34
C LEU A 352 14.09 0.48 28.68
N THR A 353 14.18 1.07 27.48
CA THR A 353 15.41 1.09 26.68
C THR A 353 16.21 2.36 26.91
N SER A 354 17.54 2.27 26.85
CA SER A 354 18.38 3.46 26.88
C SER A 354 18.34 4.22 25.55
N ARG A 355 18.56 5.54 25.61
CA ARG A 355 18.59 6.42 24.45
C ARG A 355 19.99 6.95 24.20
N TYR A 356 20.43 6.89 22.95
CA TYR A 356 21.71 7.44 22.51
C TYR A 356 21.64 8.96 22.36
N TYR A 357 22.70 9.64 22.82
CA TYR A 357 22.97 11.05 22.61
C TYR A 357 24.44 11.23 22.24
N SER A 358 24.69 12.03 21.22
CA SER A 358 26.05 12.36 20.78
C SER A 358 26.69 13.34 21.76
N ILE A 359 27.96 13.11 22.07
CA ILE A 359 28.73 13.97 22.95
C ILE A 359 29.06 15.27 22.22
N ALA A 360 28.81 16.40 22.91
CA ALA A 360 28.97 17.76 22.42
C ALA A 360 30.17 18.51 23.02
N SER A 361 31.00 17.83 23.82
CA SER A 361 32.24 18.34 24.38
C SER A 361 33.45 17.54 23.89
N SER A 362 34.63 18.19 23.81
CA SER A 362 35.90 17.49 23.55
C SER A 362 36.59 17.05 24.85
N PRO A 363 37.12 15.82 24.94
CA PRO A 363 37.92 15.38 26.11
C PRO A 363 39.21 16.19 26.29
N LEU A 364 39.70 16.87 25.24
CA LEU A 364 40.85 17.78 25.33
C LEU A 364 40.52 19.11 26.01
N VAL A 365 39.24 19.51 26.00
CA VAL A 365 38.77 20.74 26.65
C VAL A 365 38.29 20.46 28.07
N ALA A 366 37.58 19.35 28.29
CA ALA A 366 37.00 19.02 29.59
C ALA A 366 36.99 17.51 29.85
N LYS A 367 38.15 16.93 30.20
CA LYS A 367 38.30 15.48 30.46
C LYS A 367 37.25 14.92 31.44
N ASP A 368 36.86 15.70 32.44
CA ASP A 368 35.96 15.26 33.51
C ASP A 368 34.49 15.68 33.29
N LYS A 369 34.13 16.24 32.12
CA LYS A 369 32.76 16.71 31.84
C LYS A 369 32.25 16.34 30.45
N ILE A 370 31.06 15.75 30.41
CA ILE A 370 30.39 15.38 29.17
C ILE A 370 29.20 16.31 28.94
N ASP A 371 29.21 17.02 27.81
CA ASP A 371 28.07 17.78 27.33
C ASP A 371 27.25 16.94 26.35
N ILE A 372 25.92 17.04 26.39
CA ILE A 372 25.06 16.61 25.28
C ILE A 372 24.06 17.71 24.94
N VAL A 373 23.59 17.71 23.69
CA VAL A 373 22.58 18.63 23.18
C VAL A 373 21.36 17.84 22.76
N PHE A 374 20.18 18.27 23.20
CA PHE A 374 18.93 17.63 22.83
C PHE A 374 17.79 18.64 22.75
N PHE A 375 16.76 18.29 21.98
CA PHE A 375 15.49 19.00 21.97
C PHE A 375 14.46 18.21 22.78
N VAL A 376 13.67 18.93 23.58
CA VAL A 376 12.50 18.36 24.26
C VAL A 376 11.45 18.02 23.21
N GLU A 377 11.03 16.78 23.19
CA GLU A 377 10.08 16.25 22.23
C GLU A 377 8.67 16.39 22.80
N GLU A 378 7.90 17.34 22.26
CA GLU A 378 6.59 17.67 22.79
C GLU A 378 5.70 18.23 21.68
N TRP A 379 4.44 17.79 21.61
CA TRP A 379 3.43 18.36 20.72
C TRP A 379 2.03 18.25 21.34
N LYS A 380 1.12 19.10 20.85
CA LYS A 380 -0.30 19.03 21.22
C LYS A 380 -1.00 17.95 20.40
N THR A 381 -1.79 17.13 21.06
CA THR A 381 -2.59 16.08 20.41
C THR A 381 -3.94 16.63 19.94
N GLU A 382 -4.57 15.97 18.97
CA GLU A 382 -5.85 16.42 18.38
C GLU A 382 -7.00 16.51 19.40
N ASP A 383 -6.93 15.71 20.48
CA ASP A 383 -7.88 15.69 21.60
C ASP A 383 -7.57 16.74 22.68
N GLY A 384 -6.60 17.62 22.44
CA GLY A 384 -6.21 18.69 23.37
C GLY A 384 -5.23 18.25 24.46
N GLY A 385 -4.79 17.00 24.44
CA GLY A 385 -3.69 16.50 25.28
C GLY A 385 -2.31 17.00 24.83
N LYS A 386 -1.27 16.51 25.50
CA LYS A 386 0.12 16.84 25.23
C LYS A 386 0.97 15.58 25.22
N PHE A 387 1.53 15.23 24.07
CA PHE A 387 2.53 14.17 23.97
C PHE A 387 3.87 14.69 24.48
N GLN A 388 4.61 13.83 25.20
CA GLN A 388 5.95 14.13 25.68
C GLN A 388 6.86 12.91 25.47
N GLY A 389 8.01 13.11 24.83
CA GLY A 389 9.01 12.07 24.66
C GLY A 389 9.66 11.72 26.00
N LEU A 390 9.77 10.42 26.31
CA LEU A 390 10.21 9.92 27.61
C LEU A 390 11.61 10.44 28.01
N ALA A 391 12.62 10.18 27.18
CA ALA A 391 14.02 10.47 27.52
C ALA A 391 14.36 11.96 27.52
N SER A 392 13.85 12.72 26.54
CA SER A 392 14.09 14.16 26.45
C SER A 392 13.38 14.93 27.55
N THR A 393 12.16 14.52 27.93
CA THR A 393 11.44 15.10 29.07
C THR A 393 12.14 14.75 30.39
N TYR A 394 12.56 13.49 30.56
CA TYR A 394 13.34 13.05 31.71
C TYR A 394 14.61 13.91 31.90
N LEU A 395 15.42 14.07 30.85
CA LEU A 395 16.62 14.91 30.89
C LEU A 395 16.29 16.39 31.14
N SER A 396 15.21 16.92 30.56
CA SER A 396 14.81 18.32 30.77
C SER A 396 14.46 18.64 32.22
N ASN A 397 14.01 17.64 32.98
CA ASN A 397 13.64 17.78 34.39
C ASN A 397 14.84 17.60 35.35
N LYS A 398 16.00 17.15 34.85
CA LYS A 398 17.21 16.98 35.66
C LYS A 398 17.97 18.29 35.78
N SER A 399 18.33 18.67 37.00
CA SER A 399 19.18 19.83 37.29
C SER A 399 20.00 19.59 38.55
N PRO A 400 21.08 20.36 38.80
CA PRO A 400 21.91 20.21 40.01
C PRO A 400 21.12 20.38 41.32
N ASN A 401 19.98 21.07 41.27
CA ASN A 401 19.17 21.44 42.43
C ASN A 401 17.88 20.62 42.56
N CYS A 402 17.64 19.66 41.66
CA CYS A 402 16.46 18.80 41.78
C CYS A 402 16.65 17.71 42.85
N ALA A 403 15.56 17.04 43.25
CA ALA A 403 15.59 16.03 44.30
C ALA A 403 16.53 14.84 43.98
N ASP A 404 16.66 14.49 42.70
CA ASP A 404 17.59 13.46 42.22
C ASP A 404 18.38 13.97 41.00
N PRO A 405 19.56 14.57 41.22
CA PRO A 405 20.37 15.18 40.17
C PRO A 405 21.21 14.16 39.39
N TYR A 406 20.93 12.86 39.46
CA TYR A 406 21.74 11.83 38.83
C TYR A 406 21.06 11.20 37.61
N VAL A 407 21.89 10.69 36.69
CA VAL A 407 21.47 9.95 35.50
C VAL A 407 22.32 8.70 35.35
N HIS A 408 21.68 7.57 35.00
CA HIS A 408 22.39 6.35 34.63
C HIS A 408 22.83 6.45 33.17
N MET A 409 24.14 6.38 32.94
CA MET A 409 24.70 6.45 31.59
C MET A 409 25.79 5.41 31.33
N LYS A 410 25.96 5.07 30.05
CA LYS A 410 27.06 4.26 29.54
C LYS A 410 27.70 4.98 28.36
N ILE A 411 29.03 4.97 28.29
CA ILE A 411 29.79 5.62 27.22
C ILE A 411 30.14 4.61 26.14
N HIS A 412 30.07 5.06 24.89
CA HIS A 412 30.47 4.31 23.70
C HIS A 412 31.33 5.20 22.81
N SER A 413 32.18 4.55 22.00
CA SER A 413 32.96 5.23 20.96
C SER A 413 32.04 5.87 19.92
N GLY A 414 32.58 6.84 19.17
CA GLY A 414 31.87 7.51 18.08
C GLY A 414 31.46 6.55 16.96
N LEU A 415 30.29 6.78 16.36
CA LEU A 415 29.85 6.17 15.10
C LEU A 415 30.49 6.85 13.89
N VAL A 416 30.85 8.13 14.03
CA VAL A 416 31.58 8.90 13.03
C VAL A 416 33.07 8.74 13.26
N GLN A 417 33.79 8.30 12.23
CA GLN A 417 35.25 8.30 12.23
C GLN A 417 35.78 9.60 11.65
N LEU A 418 36.63 10.29 12.40
CA LEU A 418 37.35 11.46 11.92
C LEU A 418 38.51 11.04 11.00
N PRO A 419 38.85 11.85 9.98
CA PRO A 419 40.01 11.56 9.13
C PRO A 419 41.29 11.47 9.97
N GLU A 420 42.11 10.44 9.72
CA GLU A 420 43.42 10.27 10.40
C GLU A 420 44.34 11.47 10.17
N ARG A 421 44.25 12.07 8.98
CA ARG A 421 45.00 13.25 8.57
C ARG A 421 44.24 14.53 8.90
N LEU A 422 44.82 15.35 9.78
CA LEU A 422 44.24 16.61 10.28
C LEU A 422 44.00 17.68 9.19
N ASP A 423 44.74 17.60 8.08
CA ASP A 423 44.64 18.45 6.90
C ASP A 423 43.62 17.96 5.85
N THR A 424 42.92 16.85 6.11
CA THR A 424 41.85 16.36 5.22
C THR A 424 40.62 17.27 5.33
N PRO A 425 40.08 17.82 4.23
CA PRO A 425 38.87 18.65 4.27
C PRO A 425 37.64 17.88 4.80
N ILE A 426 36.76 18.57 5.53
CA ILE A 426 35.49 17.99 6.00
C ILE A 426 34.33 18.80 5.45
N LEU A 427 33.42 18.12 4.76
CA LEU A 427 32.13 18.63 4.33
C LEU A 427 31.07 18.15 5.33
N GLY A 428 30.65 19.04 6.22
CA GLY A 428 29.75 18.75 7.32
C GLY A 428 28.30 19.17 7.05
N VAL A 429 27.36 18.35 7.50
CA VAL A 429 25.93 18.68 7.58
C VAL A 429 25.46 18.42 9.00
N ALA A 430 24.99 19.45 9.69
CA ALA A 430 24.38 19.35 11.00
C ALA A 430 22.91 19.74 10.91
N LEU A 431 21.99 18.94 11.45
CA LEU A 431 20.58 19.35 11.61
C LEU A 431 20.21 19.38 13.09
N GLY A 432 19.67 20.50 13.56
CA GLY A 432 19.21 20.67 14.94
C GLY A 432 20.31 20.34 15.96
N SER A 433 20.10 19.29 16.77
CA SER A 433 21.04 18.88 17.84
C SER A 433 22.29 18.20 17.29
N GLY A 434 22.32 17.82 16.00
CA GLY A 434 23.51 17.30 15.33
C GLY A 434 24.70 18.26 15.35
N ILE A 435 24.46 19.55 15.61
CA ILE A 435 25.51 20.55 15.85
C ILE A 435 26.41 20.19 17.04
N GLY A 436 25.92 19.42 18.01
CA GLY A 436 26.70 18.96 19.15
C GLY A 436 27.96 18.20 18.73
N VAL A 437 27.84 17.29 17.75
CA VAL A 437 28.99 16.53 17.22
C VAL A 437 30.04 17.48 16.65
N PHE A 438 29.61 18.45 15.82
CA PHE A 438 30.51 19.43 15.25
C PHE A 438 31.12 20.36 16.31
N ARG A 439 30.39 20.72 17.37
CA ARG A 439 30.93 21.46 18.51
C ARG A 439 32.07 20.67 19.18
N SER A 440 31.86 19.38 19.47
CA SER A 440 32.91 18.50 20.00
C SER A 440 34.15 18.47 19.09
N ILE A 441 33.94 18.30 17.78
CA ILE A 441 35.04 18.27 16.79
C ILE A 441 35.79 19.60 16.75
N LEU A 442 35.08 20.74 16.72
CA LEU A 442 35.68 22.07 16.64
C LEU A 442 36.46 22.43 17.90
N GLN A 443 35.94 22.10 19.08
CA GLN A 443 36.67 22.21 20.35
C GLN A 443 37.95 21.38 20.34
N HIS A 444 37.88 20.14 19.83
CA HIS A 444 39.06 19.29 19.72
C HIS A 444 40.11 19.86 18.76
N ARG A 445 39.67 20.35 17.59
CA ARG A 445 40.55 20.96 16.58
C ARG A 445 41.16 22.27 17.04
N GLU A 446 40.46 23.07 17.84
CA GLU A 446 41.00 24.31 18.41
C GLU A 446 42.22 24.03 19.29
N VAL A 447 42.14 23.02 20.18
CA VAL A 447 43.29 22.63 21.02
C VAL A 447 44.46 22.12 20.17
N LEU A 448 44.19 21.35 19.13
CA LEU A 448 45.24 20.88 18.21
C LEU A 448 45.88 22.05 17.43
N LEU A 449 45.10 23.05 17.03
CA LEU A 449 45.62 24.27 16.39
C LEU A 449 46.57 25.02 17.33
N GLU A 450 46.19 25.14 18.60
CA GLU A 450 47.01 25.79 19.64
C GLU A 450 48.29 25.02 19.96
N GLN A 451 48.29 23.69 19.76
CA GLN A 451 49.47 22.84 19.83
C GLN A 451 50.36 22.89 18.57
N GLY A 452 49.97 23.68 17.56
CA GLY A 452 50.75 23.90 16.34
C GLY A 452 50.51 22.89 15.23
N HIS A 453 49.43 22.11 15.29
CA HIS A 453 49.06 21.21 14.19
C HIS A 453 48.43 21.98 13.02
N GLU A 454 48.77 21.58 11.80
CA GLU A 454 48.10 22.07 10.58
C GLU A 454 46.75 21.37 10.40
N LEU A 455 45.70 22.17 10.21
CA LEU A 455 44.31 21.72 10.17
C LEU A 455 43.61 22.28 8.94
N SER A 456 42.81 21.45 8.29
CA SER A 456 41.87 21.91 7.26
C SER A 456 40.70 22.69 7.86
N ARG A 457 40.04 23.50 7.03
CA ARG A 457 38.77 24.16 7.40
C ARG A 457 37.59 23.23 7.16
N ILE A 458 36.69 23.12 8.13
CA ILE A 458 35.41 22.41 7.96
C ILE A 458 34.42 23.31 7.22
N ARG A 459 33.76 22.84 6.18
CA ARG A 459 32.61 23.53 5.58
C ARG A 459 31.33 22.91 6.14
N LEU A 460 30.61 23.64 7.00
CA LEU A 460 29.48 23.13 7.76
C LEU A 460 28.17 23.77 7.29
N TYR A 461 27.29 22.97 6.71
CA TYR A 461 25.90 23.34 6.46
C TYR A 461 25.08 23.04 7.71
N TYR A 462 24.64 24.09 8.42
CA TYR A 462 23.89 23.96 9.65
C TYR A 462 22.41 24.27 9.43
N GLY A 463 21.57 23.24 9.56
CA GLY A 463 20.12 23.32 9.38
C GLY A 463 19.37 23.52 10.69
N MET A 464 18.53 24.55 10.71
CA MET A 464 17.60 24.87 11.81
C MET A 464 16.24 25.33 11.27
N ARG A 465 15.23 25.46 12.14
CA ARG A 465 13.91 25.99 11.74
C ARG A 465 13.95 27.50 11.58
N TYR A 466 14.31 28.21 12.65
CA TYR A 466 14.38 29.67 12.70
C TYR A 466 15.74 30.11 13.24
N TYR A 467 16.40 31.01 12.53
CA TYR A 467 17.72 31.57 12.84
C TYR A 467 17.73 32.20 14.23
N GLU A 468 16.82 33.15 14.50
CA GLU A 468 16.78 33.91 15.75
C GLU A 468 16.43 33.07 16.99
N HIS A 469 15.81 31.89 16.80
CA HIS A 469 15.31 31.07 17.91
C HIS A 469 16.08 29.77 18.14
N GLU A 470 16.71 29.21 17.10
CA GLU A 470 17.34 27.88 17.12
C GLU A 470 18.82 27.85 16.72
N PHE A 471 19.48 28.97 16.43
CA PHE A 471 20.91 28.96 16.12
C PHE A 471 21.75 28.67 17.38
N LEU A 472 21.91 27.38 17.68
CA LEU A 472 22.64 26.92 18.86
C LEU A 472 24.14 27.26 18.74
N PHE A 473 24.74 27.74 19.83
CA PHE A 473 26.17 28.04 19.93
C PHE A 473 26.71 29.10 18.96
N GLN A 474 25.89 30.07 18.53
CA GLN A 474 26.30 31.11 17.59
C GLN A 474 27.63 31.78 17.97
N ASP A 475 27.77 32.23 19.22
CA ASP A 475 29.00 32.90 19.69
C ASP A 475 30.26 32.00 19.58
N GLU A 476 30.13 30.71 19.89
CA GLU A 476 31.22 29.73 19.78
C GLU A 476 31.57 29.47 18.30
N LEU A 477 30.56 29.32 17.44
CA LEU A 477 30.76 29.06 16.00
C LEU A 477 31.37 30.26 15.26
N ASP A 478 31.00 31.48 15.64
CA ASP A 478 31.61 32.71 15.14
C ASP A 478 33.07 32.82 15.57
N HIS A 479 33.39 32.39 16.80
CA HIS A 479 34.76 32.32 17.29
C HIS A 479 35.60 31.30 16.50
N PHE A 480 35.09 30.10 16.26
CA PHE A 480 35.77 29.10 15.44
C PHE A 480 35.97 29.56 13.99
N THR A 481 35.03 30.33 13.45
CA THR A 481 35.14 30.91 12.10
C THR A 481 36.25 31.96 12.05
N ARG A 482 36.38 32.83 13.06
CA ARG A 482 37.49 33.81 13.17
C ARG A 482 38.86 33.14 13.29
N LYS A 483 38.93 31.98 13.95
CA LYS A 483 40.16 31.15 14.02
C LYS A 483 40.44 30.34 12.75
N GLY A 484 39.57 30.38 11.74
CA GLY A 484 39.75 29.66 10.48
C GLY A 484 39.44 28.16 10.54
N LEU A 485 38.84 27.66 11.62
CA LEU A 485 38.56 26.24 11.81
C LEU A 485 37.31 25.78 11.05
N VAL A 486 36.33 26.67 10.84
CA VAL A 486 35.06 26.36 10.19
C VAL A 486 34.57 27.47 9.27
N GLU A 487 33.80 27.09 8.27
CA GLU A 487 32.91 27.92 7.48
C GLU A 487 31.48 27.48 7.79
N VAL A 488 30.71 28.31 8.48
CA VAL A 488 29.30 27.98 8.78
C VAL A 488 28.42 28.56 7.69
N ILE A 489 27.61 27.69 7.09
CA ILE A 489 26.55 28.04 6.14
C ILE A 489 25.24 27.75 6.86
N ASP A 490 24.60 28.81 7.35
CA ASP A 490 23.30 28.71 7.98
C ASP A 490 22.23 28.33 6.95
N ALA A 491 21.32 27.45 7.37
CA ALA A 491 20.20 26.94 6.59
C ALA A 491 18.90 26.95 7.41
N ALA A 492 18.36 28.15 7.65
CA ALA A 492 17.10 28.36 8.35
C ALA A 492 15.90 28.04 7.44
N SER A 493 15.32 26.86 7.65
CA SER A 493 14.28 26.28 6.77
C SER A 493 12.94 27.01 6.80
N ARG A 494 12.62 27.77 7.86
CA ARG A 494 11.35 28.51 8.00
C ARG A 494 11.49 30.01 7.71
N ASP A 495 12.63 30.63 8.00
CA ASP A 495 12.83 32.07 7.75
C ASP A 495 12.97 32.39 6.25
N HIS A 496 13.85 31.66 5.57
CA HIS A 496 14.25 31.97 4.19
C HIS A 496 13.90 30.85 3.20
N GLN A 497 13.18 29.81 3.65
CA GLN A 497 12.91 28.58 2.88
C GLN A 497 14.16 27.89 2.30
N LYS A 498 15.34 28.09 2.93
CA LYS A 498 16.60 27.49 2.51
C LYS A 498 17.08 26.45 3.54
N ASN A 499 16.80 25.18 3.28
CA ASN A 499 17.36 24.06 4.04
C ASN A 499 18.80 23.72 3.56
N CYS A 500 19.50 22.80 4.24
CA CYS A 500 20.88 22.46 3.90
C CYS A 500 21.05 22.03 2.43
N ALA A 501 20.11 21.27 1.88
CA ALA A 501 20.15 20.86 0.48
C ALA A 501 20.13 22.08 -0.46
N VAL A 502 19.19 23.00 -0.25
CA VAL A 502 19.11 24.25 -1.02
C VAL A 502 20.40 25.07 -0.89
N ARG A 503 21.00 25.12 0.30
CA ARG A 503 22.24 25.87 0.55
C ARG A 503 23.47 25.24 -0.11
N MET A 504 23.52 23.91 -0.26
CA MET A 504 24.57 23.24 -1.03
C MET A 504 24.50 23.61 -2.51
N LEU A 505 23.28 23.68 -3.06
CA LEU A 505 23.04 24.02 -4.45
C LEU A 505 23.26 25.52 -4.78
N ASP A 506 23.35 26.39 -3.77
CA ASP A 506 23.75 27.79 -4.00
C ASP A 506 25.20 27.86 -4.54
N PHE A 507 26.06 26.90 -4.19
CA PHE A 507 27.49 26.85 -4.57
C PHE A 507 27.97 25.39 -4.80
N PRO A 508 27.46 24.70 -5.84
CA PRO A 508 27.74 23.29 -6.08
C PRO A 508 29.23 23.00 -6.32
N GLU A 509 29.96 23.96 -6.88
CA GLU A 509 31.41 23.88 -7.09
C GLU A 509 32.17 23.72 -5.78
N LYS A 510 31.72 24.38 -4.70
CA LYS A 510 32.35 24.27 -3.38
C LYS A 510 32.16 22.89 -2.75
N VAL A 511 31.02 22.26 -3.01
CA VAL A 511 30.75 20.89 -2.54
C VAL A 511 31.66 19.90 -3.27
N ALA A 512 31.75 20.02 -4.60
CA ALA A 512 32.62 19.17 -5.42
C ALA A 512 34.11 19.36 -5.06
N ASP A 513 34.58 20.61 -4.89
CA ASP A 513 35.96 20.94 -4.52
C ASP A 513 36.39 20.22 -3.22
N TYR A 514 35.53 20.19 -2.21
CA TYR A 514 35.83 19.51 -0.94
C TYR A 514 36.00 18.00 -1.14
N LEU A 515 35.14 17.37 -1.93
CA LEU A 515 35.18 15.93 -2.17
C LEU A 515 36.35 15.52 -3.08
N ASP A 516 36.70 16.38 -4.06
CA ASP A 516 37.82 16.16 -4.98
C ASP A 516 39.19 16.32 -4.30
N ASN A 517 39.28 17.18 -3.28
CA ASN A 517 40.49 17.33 -2.46
C ASN A 517 40.60 16.29 -1.33
N ASN A 518 40.21 15.05 -1.63
CA ASN A 518 40.24 13.90 -0.72
C ASN A 518 39.40 14.09 0.56
N GLY A 519 38.42 15.00 0.55
CA GLY A 519 37.63 15.33 1.74
C GLY A 519 36.68 14.22 2.18
N THR A 520 36.21 14.34 3.41
CA THR A 520 35.24 13.44 4.05
C THR A 520 33.90 14.15 4.22
N TYR A 521 32.81 13.48 3.84
CA TYR A 521 31.45 13.91 4.09
C TYR A 521 30.97 13.39 5.45
N LEU A 522 30.50 14.29 6.31
CA LEU A 522 29.97 13.98 7.63
C LEU A 522 28.55 14.53 7.77
N TYR A 523 27.58 13.65 8.00
CA TYR A 523 26.19 14.04 8.32
C TYR A 523 25.86 13.69 9.77
N CYS A 524 25.35 14.65 10.54
CA CYS A 524 24.85 14.45 11.89
C CYS A 524 23.47 15.10 12.04
N GLY A 525 22.42 14.31 12.28
CA GLY A 525 21.07 14.88 12.39
C GLY A 525 19.93 13.88 12.36
N LEU A 526 18.82 14.29 11.74
CA LEU A 526 17.61 13.50 11.65
C LEU A 526 17.80 12.29 10.70
N GLY A 527 17.34 11.12 11.14
CA GLY A 527 17.21 9.95 10.28
C GLY A 527 16.07 10.09 9.27
N GLY A 528 15.66 8.97 8.67
CA GLY A 528 14.57 8.97 7.70
C GLY A 528 15.05 9.21 6.25
N LEU A 529 14.26 9.95 5.46
CA LEU A 529 14.58 10.28 4.06
C LEU A 529 15.69 11.34 3.91
N ILE A 530 16.02 12.06 4.98
CA ILE A 530 16.85 13.27 4.92
C ILE A 530 18.31 12.97 4.52
N PRO A 531 18.99 11.95 5.08
CA PRO A 531 20.33 11.58 4.62
C PRO A 531 20.38 11.24 3.13
N GLY A 532 19.38 10.51 2.63
CA GLY A 532 19.25 10.21 1.20
C GLY A 532 19.00 11.44 0.34
N ALA A 533 18.21 12.40 0.82
CA ALA A 533 18.04 13.69 0.14
C ALA A 533 19.34 14.50 0.07
N MET A 534 20.16 14.48 1.12
CA MET A 534 21.49 15.11 1.09
C MET A 534 22.43 14.38 0.12
N GLU A 535 22.35 13.05 0.05
CA GLU A 535 23.10 12.26 -0.92
C GLU A 535 22.77 12.64 -2.36
N ILE A 536 21.48 12.72 -2.69
CA ILE A 536 20.99 13.20 -4.00
C ILE A 536 21.52 14.60 -4.27
N THR A 537 21.41 15.50 -3.29
CA THR A 537 21.87 16.89 -3.43
C THR A 537 23.37 16.97 -3.72
N VAL A 538 24.18 16.17 -3.02
CA VAL A 538 25.62 16.12 -3.29
C VAL A 538 25.89 15.55 -4.69
N GLY A 539 25.11 14.56 -5.13
CA GLY A 539 25.12 14.05 -6.51
C GLY A 539 24.86 15.16 -7.52
N GLU A 540 23.82 15.97 -7.32
CA GLU A 540 23.50 17.12 -8.17
C GLU A 540 24.65 18.15 -8.21
N CYS A 541 25.27 18.45 -7.07
CA CYS A 541 26.45 19.31 -7.01
C CYS A 541 27.62 18.75 -7.84
N LEU A 542 27.87 17.44 -7.76
CA LEU A 542 28.91 16.76 -8.54
C LEU A 542 28.58 16.79 -10.04
N GLN A 543 27.32 16.57 -10.43
CA GLN A 543 26.89 16.65 -11.83
C GLN A 543 27.07 18.06 -12.39
N ALA A 544 26.63 19.08 -11.66
CA ALA A 544 26.74 20.47 -12.07
C ALA A 544 28.20 20.90 -12.28
N ASN A 545 29.11 20.45 -11.41
CA ASN A 545 30.52 20.83 -11.49
C ASN A 545 31.32 20.01 -12.51
N LYS A 546 31.06 18.70 -12.61
CA LYS A 546 31.86 17.77 -13.45
C LYS A 546 31.25 17.47 -14.81
N GLN A 547 30.03 17.93 -15.09
CA GLN A 547 29.28 17.62 -16.32
C GLN A 547 29.13 16.10 -16.57
N ILE A 548 28.95 15.33 -15.49
CA ILE A 548 28.79 13.88 -15.51
C ILE A 548 27.31 13.48 -15.42
N SER A 549 27.01 12.25 -15.82
CA SER A 549 25.69 11.65 -15.68
C SER A 549 25.30 11.42 -14.21
N TYR A 550 24.02 11.15 -13.98
CA TYR A 550 23.52 10.86 -12.64
C TYR A 550 24.12 9.56 -12.10
N GLU A 551 24.21 8.54 -12.95
CA GLU A 551 24.82 7.25 -12.66
C GLU A 551 26.29 7.41 -12.23
N GLU A 552 27.08 8.21 -12.96
CA GLU A 552 28.48 8.49 -12.60
C GLU A 552 28.59 9.23 -11.26
N SER A 553 27.66 10.13 -10.93
CA SER A 553 27.66 10.81 -9.63
C SER A 553 27.39 9.84 -8.46
N LEU A 554 26.48 8.88 -8.66
CA LEU A 554 26.19 7.83 -7.68
C LEU A 554 27.37 6.87 -7.51
N GLU A 555 28.10 6.55 -8.58
CA GLU A 555 29.32 5.75 -8.49
C GLU A 555 30.41 6.44 -7.65
N ILE A 556 30.59 7.76 -7.81
CA ILE A 556 31.53 8.54 -6.99
C ILE A 556 31.13 8.44 -5.51
N ILE A 557 29.85 8.67 -5.19
CA ILE A 557 29.35 8.59 -3.82
C ILE A 557 29.50 7.16 -3.26
N ALA A 558 29.21 6.14 -4.06
CA ALA A 558 29.40 4.74 -3.66
C ALA A 558 30.86 4.41 -3.37
N ASN A 559 31.81 4.98 -4.12
CA ASN A 559 33.23 4.82 -3.86
C ASN A 559 33.66 5.57 -2.59
N LEU A 560 33.16 6.79 -2.34
CA LEU A 560 33.38 7.50 -1.08
C LEU A 560 32.90 6.69 0.13
N LYS A 561 31.75 6.00 0.01
CA LYS A 561 31.24 5.07 1.03
C LYS A 561 32.18 3.89 1.25
N LYS A 562 32.66 3.24 0.18
CA LYS A 562 33.62 2.12 0.26
C LYS A 562 34.95 2.54 0.89
N GLU A 563 35.36 3.79 0.70
CA GLU A 563 36.58 4.38 1.25
C GLU A 563 36.42 4.90 2.69
N ASN A 564 35.28 4.69 3.34
CA ASN A 564 34.95 5.29 4.65
C ASN A 564 35.03 6.82 4.69
N ARG A 565 34.85 7.49 3.55
CA ARG A 565 34.83 8.96 3.41
C ARG A 565 33.42 9.55 3.39
N TRP A 566 32.40 8.72 3.57
CA TRP A 566 31.00 9.12 3.67
C TRP A 566 30.40 8.57 4.97
N GLN A 567 30.35 9.41 6.00
CA GLN A 567 29.91 9.04 7.34
C GLN A 567 28.56 9.69 7.65
N VAL A 568 27.64 8.89 8.20
CA VAL A 568 26.29 9.33 8.54
C VAL A 568 25.96 8.88 9.95
N GLU A 569 25.70 9.85 10.82
CA GLU A 569 25.14 9.64 12.14
C GLU A 569 23.73 10.24 12.18
N ALA A 570 22.72 9.36 12.20
CA ALA A 570 21.34 9.80 12.12
C ALA A 570 20.43 8.96 13.01
N TYR A 571 19.47 9.61 13.66
CA TYR A 571 18.49 8.97 14.53
C TYR A 571 17.07 9.30 14.04
N ALA A 572 16.24 8.29 13.77
CA ALA A 572 14.88 8.47 13.25
C ALA A 572 13.84 8.51 14.38
N LYS A 573 12.92 9.49 14.30
CA LYS A 573 11.52 9.55 14.82
C LYS A 573 11.03 11.02 14.85
N SER A 574 10.96 11.72 13.71
CA SER A 574 10.42 13.08 13.67
C SER A 574 9.63 13.31 12.38
N VAL A 575 8.31 13.14 12.49
CA VAL A 575 7.35 13.16 11.38
C VAL A 575 7.16 14.57 10.78
N ASP A 576 7.45 15.64 11.52
CA ASP A 576 7.18 17.03 11.10
C ASP A 576 8.08 17.53 9.95
N GLU A 577 9.38 17.23 10.01
CA GLU A 577 10.32 17.60 8.94
C GLU A 577 10.23 16.63 7.76
N GLU A 578 9.89 15.37 8.03
CA GLU A 578 9.60 14.36 7.01
C GLU A 578 8.34 14.71 6.21
N ASN A 579 7.29 15.24 6.86
CA ASN A 579 6.08 15.73 6.21
C ASN A 579 6.32 17.04 5.44
N ALA A 580 7.16 17.94 5.96
CA ALA A 580 7.57 19.14 5.25
C ALA A 580 8.43 18.80 4.02
N LEU A 581 9.36 17.84 4.11
CA LEU A 581 10.11 17.32 2.97
C LEU A 581 9.23 16.53 2.01
N LYS A 582 8.29 15.70 2.48
CA LYS A 582 7.27 15.08 1.63
C LYS A 582 6.52 16.14 0.85
N SER A 583 6.15 17.26 1.48
CA SER A 583 5.49 18.37 0.80
C SER A 583 6.39 19.12 -0.18
N ILE A 584 7.71 19.20 0.04
CA ILE A 584 8.66 19.83 -0.88
C ILE A 584 8.99 18.90 -2.05
N ILE A 585 9.14 17.60 -1.79
CA ILE A 585 9.21 16.54 -2.78
C ILE A 585 7.93 16.61 -3.62
N LEU A 586 6.74 16.49 -3.01
CA LEU A 586 5.44 16.55 -3.70
C LEU A 586 5.16 17.90 -4.41
N LYS A 587 5.54 19.06 -3.85
CA LYS A 587 5.31 20.39 -4.45
C LYS A 587 6.36 20.82 -5.47
N ARG A 588 7.58 20.28 -5.43
CA ARG A 588 8.62 20.49 -6.46
C ARG A 588 8.63 19.38 -7.52
N GLY A 589 7.55 18.58 -7.57
CA GLY A 589 7.47 17.37 -8.38
C GLY A 589 8.07 16.22 -7.59
N GLY A 590 7.19 15.41 -6.97
CA GLY A 590 7.57 14.30 -6.11
C GLY A 590 8.14 13.15 -6.90
N HIS A 591 9.31 13.36 -7.48
CA HIS A 591 10.12 12.35 -8.13
C HIS A 591 10.93 11.62 -7.06
N ALA A 592 10.28 10.69 -6.38
CA ALA A 592 10.95 9.52 -5.82
C ALA A 592 10.27 8.28 -6.41
N ASP A 593 10.50 8.08 -7.71
CA ASP A 593 11.04 6.85 -8.30
C ASP A 593 10.90 6.93 -9.82
N GLY A 594 12.00 7.27 -10.51
CA GLY A 594 12.17 6.98 -11.93
C GLY A 594 11.33 7.81 -12.92
N GLU A 595 11.19 9.12 -12.74
CA GLU A 595 10.57 9.98 -13.78
C GLU A 595 11.54 10.44 -14.88
N GLY A 596 12.83 10.09 -14.78
CA GLY A 596 13.77 10.10 -15.91
C GLY A 596 14.07 8.70 -16.47
N VAL A 597 13.84 7.65 -15.67
CA VAL A 597 14.15 6.26 -16.05
C VAL A 597 12.90 5.66 -16.70
N PRO A 598 12.95 5.24 -17.97
CA PRO A 598 11.81 4.60 -18.61
C PRO A 598 11.28 3.44 -17.76
N THR A 599 9.96 3.32 -17.64
CA THR A 599 9.27 2.24 -16.92
C THR A 599 9.77 0.87 -17.37
N ALA A 600 10.04 0.75 -18.66
CA ALA A 600 10.72 -0.36 -19.31
C ALA A 600 12.05 -0.81 -18.68
N THR A 601 12.83 0.14 -18.16
CA THR A 601 14.13 -0.07 -17.51
C THR A 601 13.95 -0.45 -16.05
N LEU A 602 13.02 0.19 -15.34
CA LEU A 602 12.71 -0.14 -13.93
C LEU A 602 12.23 -1.59 -13.74
N TYR A 603 11.62 -2.15 -14.78
CA TYR A 603 11.00 -3.48 -14.76
C TYR A 603 11.63 -4.43 -15.77
N GLU A 604 12.91 -4.25 -16.11
CA GLU A 604 13.60 -5.07 -17.10
C GLU A 604 13.57 -6.57 -16.76
N ASP A 605 13.74 -6.91 -15.48
CA ASP A 605 13.74 -8.29 -14.98
C ASP A 605 12.34 -8.81 -14.58
N ALA A 606 11.26 -8.08 -14.89
CA ALA A 606 9.92 -8.46 -14.47
C ALA A 606 9.42 -9.71 -15.22
N LYS A 607 8.86 -10.68 -14.49
CA LYS A 607 8.29 -11.91 -15.07
C LYS A 607 7.04 -11.63 -15.89
N MET A 608 6.32 -10.57 -15.54
CA MET A 608 5.16 -10.02 -16.24
C MET A 608 5.12 -8.50 -16.07
N PHE A 609 4.24 -7.82 -16.79
CA PHE A 609 3.90 -6.44 -16.45
C PHE A 609 2.44 -6.16 -16.76
N CYS A 610 1.67 -5.80 -15.75
CA CYS A 610 0.28 -5.41 -15.93
C CYS A 610 -0.11 -4.32 -14.93
N TYR A 611 -0.72 -3.24 -15.43
CA TYR A 611 -1.13 -2.09 -14.65
C TYR A 611 -2.55 -1.59 -14.97
N GLN A 612 -3.38 -2.46 -15.55
CA GLN A 612 -4.67 -2.06 -16.13
C GLN A 612 -5.77 -1.75 -15.11
N CYS A 613 -5.62 -2.22 -13.86
CA CYS A 613 -6.60 -1.99 -12.78
C CYS A 613 -6.01 -1.09 -11.69
N GLU A 614 -6.90 -0.44 -10.94
CA GLU A 614 -6.56 0.47 -9.86
C GLU A 614 -5.65 -0.18 -8.80
N GLN A 615 -5.92 -1.45 -8.45
CA GLN A 615 -5.17 -2.18 -7.43
C GLN A 615 -3.88 -2.84 -7.92
N THR A 616 -3.30 -2.31 -9.00
CA THR A 616 -1.99 -2.78 -9.44
C THR A 616 -0.96 -2.57 -8.31
N TYR A 617 0.03 -3.46 -8.21
CA TYR A 617 0.98 -3.46 -7.10
C TYR A 617 1.62 -2.07 -6.92
N GLN A 618 1.47 -1.52 -5.71
CA GLN A 618 1.94 -0.18 -5.30
C GLN A 618 1.48 0.98 -6.21
N GLY A 619 0.36 0.84 -6.93
CA GLY A 619 -0.10 1.86 -7.88
C GLY A 619 0.85 2.06 -9.07
N ARG A 620 1.71 1.07 -9.39
CA ARG A 620 2.68 1.14 -10.50
C ARG A 620 2.51 0.03 -11.53
N GLY A 621 2.52 -1.23 -11.11
CA GLY A 621 2.59 -2.36 -12.04
C GLY A 621 2.83 -3.69 -11.34
N CYS A 622 2.06 -4.72 -11.70
CA CYS A 622 2.27 -6.09 -11.22
C CYS A 622 3.39 -6.76 -12.02
N THR A 623 4.46 -7.21 -11.35
CA THR A 623 5.70 -7.69 -11.99
C THR A 623 5.98 -9.18 -11.82
N THR A 624 5.43 -9.81 -10.78
CA THR A 624 5.67 -11.23 -10.46
C THR A 624 4.38 -12.05 -10.50
N ILE A 625 3.32 -11.51 -9.91
CA ILE A 625 1.95 -12.02 -9.99
C ILE A 625 1.03 -10.81 -9.86
N GLY A 626 -0.14 -10.83 -10.51
CA GLY A 626 -1.16 -9.82 -10.31
C GLY A 626 -1.72 -9.85 -8.89
N VAL A 627 -2.04 -8.69 -8.32
CA VAL A 627 -2.81 -8.61 -7.05
C VAL A 627 -4.15 -9.36 -7.17
N CYS A 628 -4.71 -9.41 -8.38
CA CYS A 628 -5.89 -10.21 -8.70
C CYS A 628 -5.67 -11.73 -8.80
N GLY A 629 -4.43 -12.21 -8.67
CA GLY A 629 -4.06 -13.62 -8.86
C GLY A 629 -3.63 -13.98 -10.29
N LYS A 630 -3.55 -13.01 -11.22
CA LYS A 630 -3.13 -13.26 -12.61
C LYS A 630 -1.66 -13.69 -12.66
N THR A 631 -1.38 -14.87 -13.21
CA THR A 631 -0.01 -15.37 -13.35
C THR A 631 0.73 -14.72 -14.52
N PRO A 632 2.08 -14.81 -14.57
CA PRO A 632 2.85 -14.32 -15.69
C PRO A 632 2.48 -14.92 -17.05
N GLU A 633 2.10 -16.19 -17.07
CA GLU A 633 1.72 -16.93 -18.27
C GLU A 633 0.42 -16.37 -18.84
N VAL A 634 -0.62 -16.26 -18.01
CA VAL A 634 -1.90 -15.63 -18.39
C VAL A 634 -1.67 -14.20 -18.87
N ALA A 635 -0.83 -13.42 -18.17
CA ALA A 635 -0.52 -12.05 -18.58
C ALA A 635 0.12 -11.98 -19.97
N ALA A 636 1.11 -12.84 -20.26
CA ALA A 636 1.75 -12.92 -21.56
C ALA A 636 0.77 -13.36 -22.66
N LEU A 637 -0.09 -14.35 -22.37
CA LEU A 637 -1.12 -14.81 -23.31
C LEU A 637 -2.14 -13.71 -23.64
N GLN A 638 -2.54 -12.90 -22.65
CA GLN A 638 -3.42 -11.74 -22.86
C GLN A 638 -2.74 -10.66 -23.72
N ASP A 639 -1.47 -10.34 -23.45
CA ASP A 639 -0.71 -9.35 -24.23
C ASP A 639 -0.53 -9.79 -25.70
N LEU A 640 -0.26 -11.08 -25.92
CA LEU A 640 -0.22 -11.65 -27.26
C LEU A 640 -1.58 -11.55 -27.95
N LEU A 641 -2.67 -11.84 -27.23
CA LEU A 641 -4.02 -11.89 -27.83
C LEU A 641 -4.42 -10.50 -28.32
N ILE A 642 -4.15 -9.46 -27.54
CA ILE A 642 -4.36 -8.06 -27.97
C ILE A 642 -3.53 -7.73 -29.22
N THR A 643 -2.31 -8.26 -29.34
CA THR A 643 -1.48 -8.08 -30.54
C THR A 643 -2.05 -8.81 -31.76
N CYS A 644 -2.55 -10.04 -31.58
CA CYS A 644 -3.23 -10.80 -32.62
C CYS A 644 -4.53 -10.09 -33.07
N LEU A 645 -5.31 -9.54 -32.14
CA LEU A 645 -6.52 -8.77 -32.44
C LEU A 645 -6.22 -7.48 -33.22
N LYS A 646 -5.08 -6.82 -32.96
CA LYS A 646 -4.61 -5.70 -33.79
C LYS A 646 -4.34 -6.12 -35.25
N ARG A 647 -3.76 -7.30 -35.46
CA ARG A 647 -3.51 -7.85 -36.80
C ARG A 647 -4.81 -8.22 -37.51
N LEU A 648 -5.71 -8.93 -36.82
CA LEU A 648 -7.04 -9.29 -37.33
C LEU A 648 -7.82 -8.02 -37.73
N SER A 649 -7.86 -7.03 -36.84
CA SER A 649 -8.53 -5.76 -37.05
C SER A 649 -7.94 -4.94 -38.18
N TRP A 650 -6.63 -5.04 -38.42
CA TRP A 650 -5.99 -4.41 -39.58
C TRP A 650 -6.59 -4.93 -40.89
N PHE A 651 -6.81 -6.24 -41.03
CA PHE A 651 -7.42 -6.79 -42.24
C PHE A 651 -8.91 -6.44 -42.34
N ALA A 652 -9.67 -6.58 -41.25
CA ALA A 652 -11.09 -6.20 -41.21
C ALA A 652 -11.30 -4.73 -41.62
N TYR A 653 -10.49 -3.82 -41.07
CA TYR A 653 -10.52 -2.41 -41.43
C TYR A 653 -10.18 -2.18 -42.91
N ASN A 654 -9.07 -2.75 -43.41
CA ASN A 654 -8.65 -2.51 -44.80
C ASN A 654 -9.58 -3.14 -45.84
N LEU A 655 -10.28 -4.23 -45.51
CA LEU A 655 -11.35 -4.79 -46.34
C LEU A 655 -12.51 -3.80 -46.48
N ARG A 656 -13.00 -3.24 -45.37
CA ARG A 656 -14.04 -2.20 -45.39
C ARG A 656 -13.60 -0.95 -46.16
N GLN A 657 -12.34 -0.53 -46.01
CA GLN A 657 -11.79 0.59 -46.79
C GLN A 657 -11.76 0.29 -48.30
N LEU A 658 -11.37 -0.92 -48.69
CA LEU A 658 -11.35 -1.32 -50.10
C LEU A 658 -12.76 -1.31 -50.71
N HIS A 659 -13.78 -1.73 -49.94
CA HIS A 659 -15.18 -1.58 -50.35
C HIS A 659 -15.59 -0.11 -50.49
N GLN A 660 -15.21 0.77 -49.55
CA GLN A 660 -15.50 2.21 -49.65
C GLN A 660 -14.83 2.87 -50.85
N GLU A 661 -13.62 2.45 -51.20
CA GLU A 661 -12.88 2.93 -52.39
C GLU A 661 -13.46 2.36 -53.71
N HIS A 662 -14.05 1.17 -53.67
CA HIS A 662 -14.55 0.44 -54.85
C HIS A 662 -15.97 -0.14 -54.66
N PRO A 663 -16.99 0.67 -54.34
CA PRO A 663 -18.31 0.17 -53.93
C PRO A 663 -19.07 -0.56 -55.05
N ASN A 664 -18.72 -0.31 -56.31
CA ASN A 664 -19.33 -0.96 -57.47
C ASN A 664 -18.70 -2.32 -57.82
N GLN A 665 -17.54 -2.67 -57.24
CA GLN A 665 -16.79 -3.89 -57.58
C GLN A 665 -16.68 -4.88 -56.41
N ILE A 666 -16.87 -4.40 -55.19
CA ILE A 666 -16.81 -5.20 -53.97
C ILE A 666 -18.14 -4.99 -53.26
N GLN A 667 -18.89 -6.07 -53.05
CA GLN A 667 -20.13 -5.99 -52.28
C GLN A 667 -19.83 -5.91 -50.79
N GLU A 668 -20.71 -5.26 -50.04
CA GLU A 668 -20.58 -5.14 -48.58
C GLU A 668 -20.52 -6.50 -47.88
N SER A 669 -21.31 -7.47 -48.36
CA SER A 669 -21.29 -8.87 -47.88
C SER A 669 -19.97 -9.61 -48.12
N GLU A 670 -19.06 -9.06 -48.94
CA GLU A 670 -17.72 -9.63 -49.17
C GLU A 670 -16.66 -9.09 -48.19
N VAL A 671 -16.98 -8.08 -47.40
CA VAL A 671 -16.03 -7.40 -46.49
C VAL A 671 -16.54 -7.33 -45.05
N GLU A 672 -17.79 -7.71 -44.81
CA GLU A 672 -18.41 -7.72 -43.49
C GLU A 672 -18.58 -9.16 -42.98
N TYR A 673 -18.08 -9.43 -41.77
CA TYR A 673 -18.05 -10.77 -41.18
C TYR A 673 -18.55 -10.71 -39.74
N PRO A 674 -19.85 -10.97 -39.51
CA PRO A 674 -20.42 -10.99 -38.17
C PRO A 674 -19.63 -11.88 -37.20
N GLU A 675 -19.16 -13.04 -37.65
CA GLU A 675 -18.39 -13.97 -36.82
C GLU A 675 -17.06 -13.37 -36.33
N VAL A 676 -16.40 -12.54 -37.14
CA VAL A 676 -15.16 -11.86 -36.78
C VAL A 676 -15.43 -10.71 -35.80
N ASN A 677 -16.51 -9.96 -36.04
CA ASN A 677 -16.95 -8.88 -35.18
C ASN A 677 -17.26 -9.41 -33.77
N HIS A 678 -18.10 -10.46 -33.70
CA HIS A 678 -18.51 -11.09 -32.45
C HIS A 678 -17.33 -11.70 -31.70
N TYR A 679 -16.45 -12.41 -32.41
CA TYR A 679 -15.22 -12.95 -31.85
C TYR A 679 -14.35 -11.84 -31.24
N THR A 680 -14.18 -10.72 -31.94
CA THR A 680 -13.33 -9.61 -31.48
C THR A 680 -13.84 -9.01 -30.17
N LEU A 681 -15.16 -8.93 -29.97
CA LEU A 681 -15.73 -8.51 -28.68
C LEU A 681 -15.34 -9.49 -27.57
N LYS A 682 -15.67 -10.77 -27.74
CA LYS A 682 -15.42 -11.83 -26.75
C LYS A 682 -13.94 -11.95 -26.38
N ALA A 683 -13.07 -11.99 -27.38
CA ALA A 683 -11.62 -12.11 -27.20
C ALA A 683 -11.00 -10.87 -26.56
N THR A 684 -11.55 -9.67 -26.80
CA THR A 684 -11.10 -8.47 -26.09
C THR A 684 -11.57 -8.49 -24.63
N PHE A 685 -12.85 -8.83 -24.40
CA PHE A 685 -13.46 -8.89 -23.08
C PHE A 685 -12.79 -9.95 -22.17
N SER A 686 -12.36 -11.09 -22.71
CA SER A 686 -11.67 -12.13 -21.93
C SER A 686 -10.37 -11.65 -21.25
N THR A 687 -9.77 -10.55 -21.73
CA THR A 687 -8.55 -9.95 -21.16
C THR A 687 -8.82 -8.84 -20.12
N LEU A 688 -10.08 -8.58 -19.80
CA LEU A 688 -10.51 -7.63 -18.77
C LEU A 688 -10.21 -8.19 -17.36
N THR A 689 -9.99 -7.31 -16.40
CA THR A 689 -9.60 -7.68 -15.02
C THR A 689 -10.64 -8.58 -14.36
N ASN A 690 -10.20 -9.69 -13.77
CA ASN A 690 -11.05 -10.67 -13.10
C ASN A 690 -12.06 -11.38 -14.02
N VAL A 691 -11.80 -11.49 -15.33
CA VAL A 691 -12.62 -12.27 -16.27
C VAL A 691 -12.08 -13.69 -16.46
N ASN A 692 -10.89 -13.84 -17.05
CA ASN A 692 -10.37 -15.15 -17.44
C ASN A 692 -8.91 -15.35 -17.02
N PHE A 693 -8.65 -16.45 -16.32
CA PHE A 693 -7.36 -16.88 -15.79
C PHE A 693 -6.96 -18.27 -16.30
N ASP A 694 -7.72 -18.84 -17.22
CA ASP A 694 -7.51 -20.19 -17.73
C ASP A 694 -6.62 -20.16 -18.99
N ASN A 695 -5.41 -20.72 -18.88
CA ASN A 695 -4.47 -20.80 -20.00
C ASN A 695 -5.09 -21.52 -21.20
N SER A 696 -5.81 -22.63 -20.98
CA SER A 696 -6.38 -23.44 -22.06
C SER A 696 -7.39 -22.65 -22.91
N ARG A 697 -8.21 -21.80 -22.26
CA ARG A 697 -9.14 -20.89 -22.94
C ARG A 697 -8.39 -19.83 -23.78
N PHE A 698 -7.25 -19.33 -23.30
CA PHE A 698 -6.44 -18.41 -24.10
C PHE A 698 -5.81 -19.10 -25.32
N LEU A 699 -5.44 -20.37 -25.24
CA LEU A 699 -5.00 -21.13 -26.43
C LEU A 699 -6.12 -21.22 -27.49
N GLU A 700 -7.36 -21.48 -27.08
CA GLU A 700 -8.52 -21.49 -27.97
C GLU A 700 -8.72 -20.12 -28.65
N PHE A 701 -8.68 -19.03 -27.87
CA PHE A 701 -8.77 -17.68 -28.41
C PHE A 701 -7.66 -17.41 -29.43
N HIS A 702 -6.40 -17.78 -29.15
CA HIS A 702 -5.29 -17.60 -30.09
C HIS A 702 -5.48 -18.36 -31.39
N GLN A 703 -5.93 -19.62 -31.32
CA GLN A 703 -6.19 -20.46 -32.49
C GLN A 703 -7.31 -19.89 -33.35
N GLU A 704 -8.40 -19.43 -32.72
CA GLU A 704 -9.52 -18.84 -33.43
C GLU A 704 -9.16 -17.49 -34.06
N CYS A 705 -8.42 -16.62 -33.35
CA CYS A 705 -7.92 -15.34 -33.88
C CYS A 705 -7.09 -15.57 -35.15
N ARG A 706 -6.23 -16.59 -35.12
CA ARG A 706 -5.37 -16.96 -36.24
C ARG A 706 -6.18 -17.43 -37.44
N ASN A 707 -7.16 -18.32 -37.22
CA ASN A 707 -8.02 -18.84 -38.28
C ASN A 707 -8.78 -17.70 -38.99
N PHE A 708 -9.37 -16.79 -38.22
CA PHE A 708 -10.03 -15.62 -38.79
C PHE A 708 -9.05 -14.70 -39.52
N THR A 709 -7.89 -14.41 -38.94
CA THR A 709 -6.87 -13.56 -39.57
C THR A 709 -6.40 -14.13 -40.91
N LYS A 710 -6.19 -15.45 -41.00
CA LYS A 710 -5.78 -16.12 -42.25
C LYS A 710 -6.87 -16.06 -43.32
N ARG A 711 -8.14 -16.24 -42.93
CA ARG A 711 -9.27 -16.08 -43.85
C ARG A 711 -9.35 -14.66 -44.40
N LEU A 712 -9.27 -13.65 -43.54
CA LEU A 712 -9.33 -12.25 -43.95
C LEU A 712 -8.12 -11.84 -44.80
N SER A 713 -6.93 -12.37 -44.52
CA SER A 713 -5.72 -12.05 -45.30
C SER A 713 -5.80 -12.55 -46.74
N VAL A 714 -6.26 -13.80 -46.94
CA VAL A 714 -6.50 -14.37 -48.27
C VAL A 714 -7.57 -13.59 -49.01
N GLN A 715 -8.66 -13.23 -48.33
CA GLN A 715 -9.73 -12.44 -48.94
C GLN A 715 -9.25 -11.04 -49.35
N TYR A 716 -8.50 -10.36 -48.48
CA TYR A 716 -7.94 -9.05 -48.78
C TYR A 716 -7.03 -9.09 -50.01
N GLN A 717 -6.15 -10.09 -50.11
CA GLN A 717 -5.29 -10.28 -51.28
C GLN A 717 -6.09 -10.55 -52.56
N SER A 718 -7.13 -11.41 -52.47
CA SER A 718 -8.00 -11.74 -53.59
C SER A 718 -8.78 -10.52 -54.10
N LEU A 719 -9.36 -9.73 -53.19
CA LEU A 719 -10.11 -8.53 -53.54
C LEU A 719 -9.21 -7.42 -54.09
N CYS A 720 -8.03 -7.19 -53.50
CA CYS A 720 -7.02 -6.28 -54.05
C CYS A 720 -6.66 -6.63 -55.50
N LYS A 721 -6.40 -7.93 -55.77
CA LYS A 721 -6.13 -8.42 -57.13
C LYS A 721 -7.32 -8.17 -58.07
N ARG A 722 -8.55 -8.38 -57.60
CA ARG A 722 -9.78 -8.19 -58.38
C ARG A 722 -9.97 -6.74 -58.82
N VAL A 723 -9.74 -5.78 -57.92
CA VAL A 723 -9.91 -4.35 -58.21
C VAL A 723 -8.66 -3.67 -58.79
N GLY A 724 -7.59 -4.44 -59.05
CA GLY A 724 -6.35 -3.93 -59.62
C GLY A 724 -5.49 -3.09 -58.67
N THR A 725 -5.72 -3.20 -57.36
CA THR A 725 -4.98 -2.46 -56.32
C THR A 725 -3.89 -3.33 -55.69
N ARG A 726 -2.71 -2.76 -55.45
CA ARG A 726 -1.63 -3.48 -54.74
C ARG A 726 -2.02 -3.68 -53.27
N SER A 727 -2.00 -4.93 -52.81
CA SER A 727 -2.27 -5.23 -51.39
C SER A 727 -1.22 -4.57 -50.47
N LYS A 728 -1.70 -3.88 -49.43
CA LYS A 728 -0.85 -3.31 -48.39
C LYS A 728 -0.32 -4.44 -47.49
N LYS A 729 0.88 -4.27 -46.93
CA LYS A 729 1.44 -5.22 -45.95
C LYS A 729 0.99 -4.83 -44.55
N CYS A 730 0.47 -5.78 -43.77
CA CYS A 730 0.16 -5.57 -42.36
C CYS A 730 1.44 -5.28 -41.56
N PRO A 731 1.47 -4.23 -40.70
CA PRO A 731 2.64 -3.89 -39.88
C PRO A 731 3.00 -4.95 -38.84
N ILE A 732 2.02 -5.72 -38.35
CA ILE A 732 2.25 -6.83 -37.42
C ILE A 732 2.55 -8.07 -38.27
N PRO A 733 3.72 -8.74 -38.11
CA PRO A 733 4.10 -9.89 -38.93
C PRO A 733 3.22 -11.12 -38.66
N GLU A 734 3.20 -12.08 -39.59
CA GLU A 734 2.46 -13.35 -39.42
C GLU A 734 3.07 -14.24 -38.32
N SER A 735 4.37 -14.07 -38.06
CA SER A 735 5.14 -14.80 -37.05
C SER A 735 4.69 -14.60 -35.60
N VAL A 736 3.76 -13.67 -35.33
CA VAL A 736 3.07 -13.60 -34.03
C VAL A 736 2.10 -14.76 -33.80
N SER A 737 1.68 -15.42 -34.89
CA SER A 737 0.72 -16.53 -34.88
C SER A 737 1.23 -17.81 -35.57
N ASP A 738 2.34 -17.76 -36.30
CA ASP A 738 2.92 -18.93 -37.03
C ASP A 738 3.35 -20.09 -36.12
N ILE A 739 3.57 -19.80 -34.82
CA ILE A 739 3.90 -20.81 -33.81
C ILE A 739 2.83 -21.92 -33.75
N LEU A 740 1.57 -21.57 -34.03
CA LEU A 740 0.44 -22.51 -34.07
C LEU A 740 0.44 -23.43 -35.31
N ASP A 741 1.35 -23.23 -36.28
CA ASP A 741 1.56 -24.12 -37.44
C ASP A 741 2.72 -25.11 -37.25
N SER A 742 3.51 -24.96 -36.18
CA SER A 742 4.59 -25.88 -35.89
C SER A 742 4.04 -27.27 -35.51
N THR A 743 4.86 -28.31 -35.63
CA THR A 743 4.55 -29.68 -35.17
C THR A 743 5.22 -29.93 -33.81
N PRO A 744 4.64 -29.47 -32.68
CA PRO A 744 5.19 -29.74 -31.37
C PRO A 744 4.88 -31.17 -30.90
N GLY A 745 5.68 -31.67 -29.95
CA GLY A 745 5.53 -33.00 -29.36
C GLY A 745 4.37 -33.09 -28.36
N SER A 746 3.89 -31.97 -27.80
CA SER A 746 2.78 -31.89 -26.83
C SER A 746 2.06 -30.52 -26.82
N VAL A 747 0.88 -30.44 -26.18
CA VAL A 747 0.11 -29.18 -25.99
C VAL A 747 0.86 -28.17 -25.10
N GLY A 748 1.64 -28.64 -24.12
CA GLY A 748 2.44 -27.77 -23.25
C GLY A 748 3.51 -26.99 -24.00
N ASP A 749 4.10 -27.60 -25.04
CA ASP A 749 5.10 -26.92 -25.87
C ASP A 749 4.51 -25.71 -26.63
N ILE A 750 3.23 -25.78 -27.04
CA ILE A 750 2.53 -24.66 -27.71
C ILE A 750 2.32 -23.50 -26.75
N GLU A 751 1.86 -23.80 -25.53
CA GLU A 751 1.62 -22.81 -24.49
C GLU A 751 2.90 -22.04 -24.18
N ASP A 752 4.02 -22.74 -23.94
CA ASP A 752 5.31 -22.12 -23.64
C ASP A 752 5.80 -21.21 -24.78
N MET A 753 5.62 -21.62 -26.04
CA MET A 753 5.98 -20.80 -27.20
C MET A 753 5.10 -19.54 -27.31
N LEU A 754 3.78 -19.65 -27.07
CA LEU A 754 2.88 -18.49 -27.05
C LEU A 754 3.22 -17.55 -25.89
N VAL A 755 3.49 -18.06 -24.70
CA VAL A 755 3.93 -17.28 -23.53
C VAL A 755 5.22 -16.54 -23.85
N SER A 756 6.20 -17.20 -24.47
CA SER A 756 7.44 -16.58 -24.92
C SER A 756 7.15 -15.42 -25.89
N LYS A 757 6.25 -15.63 -26.86
CA LYS A 757 5.91 -14.59 -27.83
C LYS A 757 5.16 -13.41 -27.20
N GLY A 758 4.30 -13.68 -26.22
CA GLY A 758 3.61 -12.66 -25.44
C GLY A 758 4.57 -11.72 -24.71
N LYS A 759 5.64 -12.25 -24.11
CA LYS A 759 6.69 -11.45 -23.46
C LYS A 759 7.40 -10.48 -24.42
N GLU A 760 7.55 -10.86 -25.69
CA GLU A 760 8.16 -9.99 -26.71
C GLU A 760 7.28 -8.78 -27.08
N VAL A 761 5.95 -8.93 -27.05
CA VAL A 761 4.99 -7.91 -27.53
C VAL A 761 4.28 -7.13 -26.43
N GLY A 762 4.57 -7.46 -25.16
CA GLY A 762 3.98 -6.83 -23.98
C GLY A 762 4.29 -5.34 -23.82
N ILE A 763 3.68 -4.73 -22.82
CA ILE A 763 3.69 -3.27 -22.58
C ILE A 763 5.12 -2.72 -22.42
N LEU A 764 5.98 -3.39 -21.64
CA LEU A 764 7.36 -2.96 -21.42
C LEU A 764 8.17 -2.93 -22.72
N SER A 765 7.95 -3.90 -23.63
CA SER A 765 8.62 -3.92 -24.94
C SER A 765 8.20 -2.73 -25.81
N ARG A 766 6.93 -2.32 -25.74
CA ARG A 766 6.45 -1.11 -26.42
C ARG A 766 7.00 0.18 -25.79
N MET A 767 7.10 0.24 -24.47
CA MET A 767 7.73 1.35 -23.76
C MET A 767 9.21 1.51 -24.17
N ARG A 768 9.98 0.40 -24.21
CA ARG A 768 11.36 0.36 -24.73
C ARG A 768 11.44 0.92 -26.15
N ALA A 769 10.56 0.46 -27.04
CA ALA A 769 10.57 0.84 -28.45
C ALA A 769 10.17 2.31 -28.68
N THR A 770 9.25 2.85 -27.88
CA THR A 770 8.70 4.20 -28.08
C THR A 770 9.49 5.27 -27.33
N LYS A 771 10.16 4.90 -26.23
CA LYS A 771 10.86 5.82 -25.31
C LYS A 771 9.96 6.98 -24.82
N ASN A 772 8.66 6.70 -24.70
CA ASN A 772 7.65 7.66 -24.26
C ASN A 772 6.54 6.94 -23.50
N ASP A 773 6.73 6.81 -22.19
CA ASP A 773 5.81 6.09 -21.31
C ASP A 773 4.42 6.73 -21.25
N ALA A 774 4.34 8.07 -21.32
CA ALA A 774 3.07 8.78 -21.29
C ALA A 774 2.22 8.50 -22.53
N LEU A 775 2.84 8.48 -23.70
CA LEU A 775 2.19 8.10 -24.95
C LEU A 775 1.74 6.63 -24.92
N VAL A 776 2.60 5.71 -24.46
CA VAL A 776 2.23 4.29 -24.32
C VAL A 776 1.09 4.14 -23.33
N GLY A 777 1.11 4.87 -22.22
CA GLY A 777 0.03 4.93 -21.24
C GLY A 777 -1.32 5.33 -21.83
N LEU A 778 -1.35 6.37 -22.66
CA LEU A 778 -2.57 6.80 -23.36
C LEU A 778 -3.01 5.84 -24.47
N GLN A 779 -2.05 5.19 -25.16
CA GLN A 779 -2.36 4.09 -26.08
C GLN A 779 -2.96 2.88 -25.35
N GLU A 780 -2.46 2.56 -24.15
CA GLU A 780 -3.03 1.52 -23.30
C GLU A 780 -4.42 1.91 -22.79
N MET A 781 -4.65 3.20 -22.50
CA MET A 781 -5.99 3.70 -22.17
C MET A 781 -7.00 3.46 -23.31
N ILE A 782 -6.59 3.52 -24.59
CA ILE A 782 -7.45 3.10 -25.73
C ILE A 782 -7.77 1.61 -25.62
N VAL A 783 -6.75 0.76 -25.40
CA VAL A 783 -6.96 -0.70 -25.26
C VAL A 783 -7.89 -0.99 -24.08
N TYR A 784 -7.72 -0.32 -22.94
CA TYR A 784 -8.53 -0.51 -21.75
C TYR A 784 -9.96 -0.01 -21.95
N GLY A 785 -10.16 1.14 -22.59
CA GLY A 785 -11.49 1.58 -22.98
C GLY A 785 -12.16 0.62 -23.97
N LEU A 786 -11.41 0.04 -24.93
CA LEU A 786 -11.92 -0.98 -25.84
C LEU A 786 -12.35 -2.25 -25.09
N LYS A 787 -11.62 -2.68 -24.04
CA LYS A 787 -12.05 -3.80 -23.18
C LYS A 787 -13.40 -3.51 -22.52
N GLY A 788 -13.60 -2.30 -22.00
CA GLY A 788 -14.88 -1.88 -21.44
C GLY A 788 -16.01 -1.83 -22.50
N LEU A 789 -15.75 -1.20 -23.65
CA LEU A 789 -16.68 -1.12 -24.78
C LEU A 789 -17.12 -2.51 -25.26
N CYS A 790 -16.16 -3.41 -25.47
CA CYS A 790 -16.41 -4.76 -25.93
C CYS A 790 -17.21 -5.59 -24.92
N ALA A 791 -17.02 -5.37 -23.61
CA ALA A 791 -17.83 -6.02 -22.59
C ALA A 791 -19.30 -5.64 -22.69
N TYR A 792 -19.61 -4.33 -22.82
CA TYR A 792 -20.99 -3.89 -22.99
C TYR A 792 -21.60 -4.35 -24.32
N ALA A 793 -20.82 -4.32 -25.40
CA ALA A 793 -21.27 -4.76 -26.71
C ALA A 793 -21.54 -6.27 -26.73
N ASP A 794 -20.75 -7.07 -26.00
CA ASP A 794 -20.98 -8.52 -25.87
C ASP A 794 -22.29 -8.81 -25.14
N HIS A 795 -22.60 -8.09 -24.06
CA HIS A 795 -23.90 -8.22 -23.38
C HIS A 795 -25.10 -7.88 -24.27
N ALA A 796 -24.98 -6.82 -25.08
CA ALA A 796 -26.01 -6.49 -26.05
C ALA A 796 -26.16 -7.60 -27.10
N LEU A 797 -25.03 -8.13 -27.60
CA LEU A 797 -24.99 -9.19 -28.59
C LEU A 797 -25.62 -10.49 -28.07
N VAL A 798 -25.38 -10.86 -26.81
CA VAL A 798 -26.00 -12.02 -26.15
C VAL A 798 -27.54 -11.90 -26.14
N LEU A 799 -28.07 -10.68 -26.17
CA LEU A 799 -29.50 -10.37 -26.30
C LEU A 799 -29.94 -10.13 -27.76
N ALA A 800 -29.09 -10.46 -28.73
CA ALA A 800 -29.30 -10.26 -30.17
C ALA A 800 -29.50 -8.79 -30.59
N HIS A 801 -28.83 -7.87 -29.87
CA HIS A 801 -28.76 -6.46 -30.21
C HIS A 801 -27.32 -6.06 -30.53
N GLU A 802 -27.12 -5.40 -31.66
CA GLU A 802 -25.81 -4.97 -32.11
C GLU A 802 -25.92 -3.68 -32.94
N ASP A 803 -24.85 -2.90 -32.97
CA ASP A 803 -24.72 -1.75 -33.84
C ASP A 803 -23.38 -1.80 -34.56
N ARG A 804 -23.44 -1.75 -35.89
CA ARG A 804 -22.26 -1.88 -36.75
C ARG A 804 -21.17 -0.86 -36.45
N ARG A 805 -21.54 0.36 -36.05
CA ARG A 805 -20.60 1.45 -35.75
C ARG A 805 -19.63 1.07 -34.64
N ILE A 806 -20.07 0.21 -33.71
CA ILE A 806 -19.23 -0.31 -32.62
C ILE A 806 -18.11 -1.17 -33.21
N TYR A 807 -18.43 -2.14 -34.06
CA TYR A 807 -17.45 -3.02 -34.70
C TYR A 807 -16.50 -2.27 -35.62
N GLU A 808 -17.01 -1.31 -36.38
CA GLU A 808 -16.21 -0.45 -37.24
C GLU A 808 -15.18 0.34 -36.43
N TYR A 809 -15.60 0.91 -35.29
CA TYR A 809 -14.69 1.61 -34.40
C TYR A 809 -13.68 0.68 -33.73
N VAL A 810 -14.10 -0.46 -33.16
CA VAL A 810 -13.20 -1.43 -32.50
C VAL A 810 -12.07 -1.84 -33.45
N HIS A 811 -12.42 -2.24 -34.67
CA HIS A 811 -11.42 -2.62 -35.66
C HIS A 811 -10.56 -1.44 -36.13
N ARG A 812 -11.15 -0.24 -36.29
CA ARG A 812 -10.40 0.97 -36.65
C ARG A 812 -9.44 1.41 -35.55
N ALA A 813 -9.82 1.34 -34.28
CA ALA A 813 -8.99 1.72 -33.14
C ALA A 813 -7.82 0.73 -32.95
N PHE A 814 -8.08 -0.58 -33.05
CA PHE A 814 -7.01 -1.58 -33.07
C PHE A 814 -6.08 -1.41 -34.28
N HIS A 815 -6.63 -1.12 -35.47
CA HIS A 815 -5.84 -0.75 -36.65
C HIS A 815 -4.98 0.49 -36.39
N PHE A 816 -5.57 1.57 -35.83
CA PHE A 816 -4.90 2.83 -35.52
C PHE A 816 -3.66 2.61 -34.65
N LEU A 817 -3.75 1.76 -33.62
CA LEU A 817 -2.62 1.39 -32.75
C LEU A 817 -1.46 0.68 -33.47
N THR A 818 -1.63 0.29 -34.74
CA THR A 818 -0.56 -0.27 -35.60
C THR A 818 0.04 0.76 -36.56
N THR A 819 -0.55 1.96 -36.65
CA THR A 819 -0.14 3.01 -37.60
C THR A 819 0.89 3.94 -36.99
N LYS A 820 1.60 4.70 -37.83
CA LYS A 820 2.50 5.76 -37.37
C LYS A 820 1.76 6.89 -36.65
N ASP A 821 0.50 7.11 -36.98
CA ASP A 821 -0.35 8.14 -36.38
C ASP A 821 -0.63 7.88 -34.89
N SER A 822 -0.55 6.63 -34.44
CA SER A 822 -0.61 6.31 -33.01
C SER A 822 0.55 6.88 -32.19
N LYS A 823 1.61 7.38 -32.84
CA LYS A 823 2.72 8.06 -32.17
C LYS A 823 2.49 9.56 -31.93
N ASP A 824 1.37 10.09 -32.43
CA ASP A 824 0.95 11.47 -32.23
C ASP A 824 -0.02 11.56 -31.06
N MET A 825 0.33 12.34 -30.05
CA MET A 825 -0.43 12.48 -28.81
C MET A 825 -1.84 13.03 -29.05
N GLU A 826 -1.99 14.05 -29.91
CA GLU A 826 -3.29 14.68 -30.16
C GLU A 826 -4.22 13.72 -30.91
N LYS A 827 -3.68 12.95 -31.85
CA LYS A 827 -4.45 11.89 -32.53
C LYS A 827 -4.90 10.82 -31.55
N VAL A 828 -4.03 10.40 -30.62
CA VAL A 828 -4.39 9.44 -29.56
C VAL A 828 -5.50 9.98 -28.67
N LEU A 829 -5.42 11.24 -28.24
CA LEU A 829 -6.48 11.91 -27.48
C LEU A 829 -7.79 12.00 -28.27
N GLY A 830 -7.71 12.28 -29.58
CA GLY A 830 -8.88 12.27 -30.47
C GLY A 830 -9.58 10.91 -30.51
N TYR A 831 -8.80 9.82 -30.62
CA TYR A 831 -9.34 8.47 -30.57
C TYR A 831 -9.96 8.15 -29.20
N LEU A 832 -9.36 8.58 -28.08
CA LEU A 832 -9.94 8.40 -26.75
C LEU A 832 -11.30 9.09 -26.59
N MET A 833 -11.47 10.29 -27.14
CA MET A 833 -12.76 10.99 -27.12
C MET A 833 -13.79 10.33 -28.02
N GLU A 834 -13.38 9.88 -29.20
CA GLU A 834 -14.26 9.12 -30.10
C GLU A 834 -14.68 7.78 -29.48
N LEU A 835 -13.79 7.10 -28.75
CA LEU A 835 -14.12 5.90 -27.98
C LEU A 835 -15.22 6.17 -26.96
N GLY A 836 -15.15 7.31 -26.25
CA GLY A 836 -16.22 7.76 -25.35
C GLY A 836 -17.56 7.91 -26.08
N GLN A 837 -17.57 8.54 -27.26
CA GLN A 837 -18.77 8.73 -28.07
C GLN A 837 -19.35 7.39 -28.59
N VAL A 838 -18.49 6.49 -29.06
CA VAL A 838 -18.93 5.15 -29.49
C VAL A 838 -19.44 4.33 -28.31
N ASN A 839 -18.87 4.51 -27.12
CA ASN A 839 -19.38 3.86 -25.93
C ASN A 839 -20.76 4.38 -25.49
N LEU A 840 -21.10 5.65 -25.75
CA LEU A 840 -22.48 6.13 -25.55
C LEU A 840 -23.47 5.40 -26.47
N ILE A 841 -23.10 5.14 -27.72
CA ILE A 841 -23.89 4.31 -28.64
C ILE A 841 -24.02 2.88 -28.08
N CYS A 842 -22.92 2.30 -27.62
CA CYS A 842 -22.91 0.95 -27.07
C CYS A 842 -23.80 0.82 -25.82
N MET A 843 -23.73 1.77 -24.89
CA MET A 843 -24.57 1.76 -23.70
C MET A 843 -26.05 2.00 -24.03
N ASP A 844 -26.38 2.80 -25.04
CA ASP A 844 -27.76 2.92 -25.55
C ASP A 844 -28.27 1.59 -26.13
N VAL A 845 -27.48 0.92 -26.95
CA VAL A 845 -27.81 -0.41 -27.49
C VAL A 845 -28.03 -1.42 -26.35
N LEU A 846 -27.13 -1.45 -25.36
CA LEU A 846 -27.24 -2.33 -24.20
C LEU A 846 -28.44 -1.97 -23.30
N HIS A 847 -28.72 -0.68 -23.09
CA HIS A 847 -29.90 -0.21 -22.35
C HIS A 847 -31.19 -0.72 -23.01
N ASN A 848 -31.31 -0.54 -24.33
CA ASN A 848 -32.45 -1.04 -25.10
C ASN A 848 -32.54 -2.57 -25.08
N ALA A 849 -31.40 -3.26 -25.12
CA ALA A 849 -31.32 -4.71 -25.01
C ALA A 849 -31.83 -5.20 -23.65
N ASN A 850 -31.38 -4.61 -22.55
CA ASN A 850 -31.85 -4.93 -21.20
C ASN A 850 -33.33 -4.59 -21.02
N ASN A 851 -33.82 -3.51 -21.63
CA ASN A 851 -35.23 -3.13 -21.62
C ASN A 851 -36.14 -4.15 -22.32
N THR A 852 -35.61 -5.14 -23.05
CA THR A 852 -36.40 -6.30 -23.49
C THR A 852 -36.95 -7.12 -22.31
N PHE A 853 -36.34 -7.01 -21.10
CA PHE A 853 -36.89 -7.54 -19.85
C PHE A 853 -37.95 -6.62 -19.19
N GLY A 854 -38.33 -5.53 -19.87
CA GLY A 854 -39.20 -4.46 -19.38
C GLY A 854 -38.40 -3.34 -18.71
N ALA A 855 -38.83 -2.09 -18.88
CA ALA A 855 -38.18 -0.95 -18.23
C ALA A 855 -38.08 -1.15 -16.72
N GLN A 856 -36.95 -0.74 -16.13
CA GLN A 856 -36.77 -0.88 -14.69
C GLN A 856 -37.85 -0.11 -13.93
N SER A 857 -38.27 -0.66 -12.79
CA SER A 857 -39.24 -0.03 -11.91
C SER A 857 -38.79 -0.14 -10.45
N PRO A 858 -39.02 0.88 -9.61
CA PRO A 858 -38.61 0.87 -8.21
C PRO A 858 -39.04 -0.40 -7.49
N HIS A 859 -38.09 -1.03 -6.80
CA HIS A 859 -38.31 -2.28 -6.09
C HIS A 859 -37.41 -2.42 -4.87
N THR A 860 -37.96 -3.05 -3.82
CA THR A 860 -37.24 -3.40 -2.60
C THR A 860 -36.78 -4.84 -2.68
N VAL A 861 -35.48 -5.06 -2.63
CA VAL A 861 -34.83 -6.38 -2.72
C VAL A 861 -34.46 -6.85 -1.33
N SER A 862 -34.92 -8.04 -0.95
CA SER A 862 -34.58 -8.67 0.33
C SER A 862 -33.16 -9.27 0.28
N LEU A 863 -32.44 -9.12 1.40
CA LEU A 863 -31.16 -9.78 1.66
C LEU A 863 -31.29 -11.03 2.54
N LYS A 864 -32.50 -11.30 3.04
CA LYS A 864 -32.76 -12.41 3.96
C LYS A 864 -32.69 -13.76 3.23
N PRO A 865 -31.99 -14.75 3.80
CA PRO A 865 -32.03 -16.11 3.29
C PRO A 865 -33.46 -16.67 3.35
N ARG A 866 -33.92 -17.18 2.21
CA ARG A 866 -35.14 -17.97 2.06
C ARG A 866 -34.79 -19.46 2.14
N PRO A 867 -35.43 -20.24 3.04
CA PRO A 867 -35.24 -21.68 3.15
C PRO A 867 -35.45 -22.40 1.82
N GLY A 868 -34.63 -23.42 1.55
CA GLY A 868 -34.66 -24.22 0.33
C GLY A 868 -33.30 -24.34 -0.36
N LYS A 869 -33.24 -25.15 -1.41
CA LYS A 869 -32.06 -25.27 -2.28
C LYS A 869 -31.78 -23.93 -2.95
N CYS A 870 -30.53 -23.64 -3.29
CA CYS A 870 -30.20 -22.32 -3.81
C CYS A 870 -29.07 -22.29 -4.83
N VAL A 871 -29.11 -21.27 -5.71
CA VAL A 871 -28.06 -20.92 -6.67
C VAL A 871 -27.75 -19.43 -6.53
N LEU A 872 -26.48 -19.06 -6.52
CA LEU A 872 -26.01 -17.68 -6.54
C LEU A 872 -25.52 -17.31 -7.95
N VAL A 873 -25.99 -16.19 -8.50
CA VAL A 873 -25.54 -15.68 -9.80
C VAL A 873 -24.85 -14.33 -9.60
N SER A 874 -23.61 -14.24 -10.05
CA SER A 874 -22.77 -13.05 -9.97
C SER A 874 -22.29 -12.65 -11.37
N GLY A 875 -21.97 -11.37 -11.55
CA GLY A 875 -21.59 -10.79 -12.83
C GLY A 875 -22.63 -9.79 -13.34
N HIS A 876 -22.86 -9.74 -14.65
CA HIS A 876 -23.72 -8.72 -15.28
C HIS A 876 -24.79 -9.26 -16.24
N ASP A 877 -24.76 -10.55 -16.62
CA ASP A 877 -25.50 -11.02 -17.79
C ASP A 877 -26.93 -11.49 -17.46
N PHE A 878 -27.93 -10.69 -17.87
CA PHE A 878 -29.34 -10.98 -17.62
C PHE A 878 -29.90 -12.10 -18.49
N LYS A 879 -29.32 -12.38 -19.66
CA LYS A 879 -29.74 -13.50 -20.51
C LYS A 879 -29.39 -14.83 -19.86
N PHE A 880 -28.20 -14.93 -19.28
CA PHE A 880 -27.77 -16.13 -18.55
C PHE A 880 -28.61 -16.33 -17.29
N LEU A 881 -28.96 -15.25 -16.58
CA LEU A 881 -29.90 -15.31 -15.46
C LEU A 881 -31.30 -15.78 -15.90
N ASP A 882 -31.89 -15.24 -16.97
CA ASP A 882 -33.20 -15.69 -17.48
C ASP A 882 -33.18 -17.17 -17.89
N ALA A 883 -32.11 -17.63 -18.53
CA ALA A 883 -31.95 -19.03 -18.90
C ALA A 883 -31.92 -19.95 -17.67
N LEU A 884 -31.15 -19.60 -16.64
CA LEU A 884 -31.12 -20.33 -15.37
C LEU A 884 -32.48 -20.30 -14.66
N LEU A 885 -33.14 -19.14 -14.60
CA LEU A 885 -34.46 -18.99 -13.96
C LEU A 885 -35.52 -19.88 -14.61
N ARG A 886 -35.53 -19.98 -15.95
CA ARG A 886 -36.43 -20.88 -16.69
C ARG A 886 -36.14 -22.35 -16.39
N GLN A 887 -34.87 -22.74 -16.38
CA GLN A 887 -34.49 -24.13 -16.15
C GLN A 887 -34.70 -24.57 -14.69
N THR A 888 -34.69 -23.65 -13.73
CA THR A 888 -34.92 -23.92 -12.30
C THR A 888 -36.37 -23.75 -11.85
N GLU A 889 -37.26 -23.28 -12.73
CA GLU A 889 -38.66 -23.01 -12.39
C GLU A 889 -39.39 -24.28 -11.94
N GLY A 890 -40.04 -24.21 -10.78
CA GLY A 890 -40.77 -25.36 -10.20
C GLY A 890 -39.91 -26.43 -9.53
N MET A 891 -38.57 -26.27 -9.49
CA MET A 891 -37.66 -27.28 -8.92
C MET A 891 -37.37 -27.11 -7.42
N GLY A 892 -37.96 -26.11 -6.76
CA GLY A 892 -37.69 -25.81 -5.34
C GLY A 892 -36.31 -25.20 -5.09
N ILE A 893 -35.70 -24.58 -6.11
CA ILE A 893 -34.41 -23.89 -6.04
C ILE A 893 -34.65 -22.38 -6.02
N ASN A 894 -34.16 -21.70 -4.98
CA ASN A 894 -34.12 -20.25 -4.85
C ASN A 894 -32.87 -19.69 -5.56
N VAL A 895 -33.07 -18.79 -6.52
CA VAL A 895 -31.99 -18.09 -7.23
C VAL A 895 -31.72 -16.74 -6.57
N TYR A 896 -30.47 -16.48 -6.21
CA TYR A 896 -30.00 -15.22 -5.63
C TYR A 896 -29.08 -14.50 -6.60
N THR A 897 -29.10 -13.17 -6.55
CA THR A 897 -28.11 -12.33 -7.24
C THR A 897 -26.98 -11.93 -6.28
N HIS A 898 -25.80 -11.61 -6.82
CA HIS A 898 -24.65 -11.07 -6.08
C HIS A 898 -23.95 -9.97 -6.88
N GLY A 899 -23.39 -8.97 -6.19
CA GLY A 899 -22.69 -7.84 -6.80
C GLY A 899 -23.52 -7.10 -7.87
N GLU A 900 -22.97 -7.01 -9.08
CA GLU A 900 -23.57 -6.31 -10.23
C GLU A 900 -24.84 -6.97 -10.79
N MET A 901 -25.27 -8.12 -10.26
CA MET A 901 -26.58 -8.71 -10.59
C MET A 901 -27.73 -8.14 -9.75
N LEU A 902 -27.46 -7.29 -8.73
CA LEU A 902 -28.50 -6.63 -7.93
C LEU A 902 -29.60 -5.95 -8.78
N PRO A 903 -29.29 -5.20 -9.86
CA PRO A 903 -30.29 -4.49 -10.64
C PRO A 903 -31.29 -5.38 -11.39
N ALA A 904 -31.01 -6.69 -11.57
CA ALA A 904 -31.93 -7.63 -12.21
C ALA A 904 -33.33 -7.62 -11.56
N HIS A 905 -33.43 -7.32 -10.26
CA HIS A 905 -34.68 -7.22 -9.52
C HIS A 905 -35.56 -6.00 -9.92
N GLY A 906 -34.98 -5.00 -10.58
CA GLY A 906 -35.71 -3.86 -11.13
C GLY A 906 -36.51 -4.20 -12.40
N TYR A 907 -36.13 -5.27 -13.11
CA TYR A 907 -36.71 -5.65 -14.41
C TYR A 907 -37.94 -6.55 -14.26
N PRO A 908 -39.14 -6.12 -14.70
CA PRO A 908 -40.39 -6.86 -14.45
C PRO A 908 -40.42 -8.30 -14.98
N LYS A 909 -39.84 -8.58 -16.15
CA LYS A 909 -39.84 -9.94 -16.73
C LYS A 909 -38.89 -10.90 -16.00
N LEU A 910 -37.90 -10.40 -15.26
CA LEU A 910 -37.05 -11.23 -14.40
C LEU A 910 -37.69 -11.40 -13.02
N ARG A 911 -38.19 -10.31 -12.44
CA ARG A 911 -38.88 -10.34 -11.13
C ARG A 911 -40.15 -11.20 -11.11
N LYS A 912 -40.78 -11.46 -12.27
CA LYS A 912 -41.96 -12.35 -12.34
C LYS A 912 -41.69 -13.76 -11.81
N TYR A 913 -40.44 -14.23 -11.86
CA TYR A 913 -40.05 -15.54 -11.35
C TYR A 913 -39.98 -15.48 -9.82
N LYS A 914 -40.96 -16.09 -9.14
CA LYS A 914 -41.10 -16.05 -7.67
C LYS A 914 -39.94 -16.69 -6.90
N HIS A 915 -39.11 -17.49 -7.58
CA HIS A 915 -37.92 -18.12 -7.02
C HIS A 915 -36.65 -17.31 -7.27
N LEU A 916 -36.70 -16.17 -7.97
CA LEU A 916 -35.68 -15.12 -7.84
C LEU A 916 -35.84 -14.51 -6.43
N ALA A 917 -35.13 -15.08 -5.47
CA ALA A 917 -35.47 -14.97 -4.05
C ALA A 917 -34.96 -13.69 -3.38
N GLY A 918 -33.84 -13.13 -3.86
CA GLY A 918 -33.24 -11.94 -3.28
C GLY A 918 -31.83 -11.69 -3.78
N HIS A 919 -31.08 -10.90 -3.01
CA HIS A 919 -29.67 -10.62 -3.23
C HIS A 919 -28.84 -11.13 -2.05
N TYR A 920 -27.63 -11.62 -2.28
CA TYR A 920 -26.76 -12.15 -1.25
C TYR A 920 -25.40 -11.45 -1.33
N GLY A 921 -24.97 -10.86 -0.21
CA GLY A 921 -23.66 -10.21 -0.09
C GLY A 921 -23.61 -8.77 -0.58
N VAL A 922 -22.40 -8.33 -0.95
CA VAL A 922 -22.11 -6.96 -1.40
C VAL A 922 -21.30 -6.94 -2.71
N ALA A 923 -20.39 -5.98 -2.87
CA ALA A 923 -19.50 -5.90 -4.02
C ALA A 923 -18.49 -7.07 -4.08
N TRP A 924 -17.97 -7.29 -5.29
CA TRP A 924 -17.21 -8.47 -5.69
C TRP A 924 -16.00 -8.83 -4.81
N GLN A 925 -15.33 -7.86 -4.20
CA GLN A 925 -14.12 -8.08 -3.41
C GLN A 925 -14.38 -8.93 -2.15
N ARG A 926 -15.62 -8.96 -1.68
CA ARG A 926 -16.04 -9.70 -0.49
C ARG A 926 -16.48 -11.13 -0.80
N GLN A 927 -16.52 -11.54 -2.07
CA GLN A 927 -16.93 -12.90 -2.45
C GLN A 927 -16.07 -14.00 -1.81
N SER A 928 -14.79 -13.72 -1.53
CA SER A 928 -13.90 -14.68 -0.85
C SER A 928 -14.31 -14.95 0.61
N ILE A 929 -15.14 -14.08 1.19
CA ILE A 929 -15.76 -14.24 2.51
C ILE A 929 -17.17 -14.80 2.36
N GLU A 930 -17.93 -14.31 1.38
CA GLU A 930 -19.36 -14.61 1.21
C GLU A 930 -19.63 -15.99 0.59
N PHE A 931 -18.90 -16.35 -0.46
CA PHE A 931 -19.10 -17.60 -1.21
C PHE A 931 -18.91 -18.86 -0.36
N PRO A 932 -17.92 -18.94 0.55
CA PRO A 932 -17.83 -20.03 1.52
C PRO A 932 -19.12 -20.27 2.33
N HIS A 933 -19.84 -19.19 2.66
CA HIS A 933 -21.04 -19.25 3.50
C HIS A 933 -22.33 -19.47 2.70
N PHE A 934 -22.31 -19.28 1.38
CA PHE A 934 -23.46 -19.58 0.53
C PHE A 934 -23.62 -21.10 0.37
N PRO A 935 -24.75 -21.73 0.74
CA PRO A 935 -24.85 -23.19 0.86
C PRO A 935 -25.30 -23.90 -0.44
N GLY A 936 -25.09 -23.27 -1.61
CA GLY A 936 -25.55 -23.77 -2.91
C GLY A 936 -24.54 -23.57 -4.05
N ALA A 937 -24.97 -23.82 -5.29
CA ALA A 937 -24.12 -23.62 -6.47
C ALA A 937 -23.90 -22.12 -6.76
N ILE A 938 -22.77 -21.76 -7.35
CA ILE A 938 -22.40 -20.38 -7.69
C ILE A 938 -22.10 -20.30 -9.19
N VAL A 939 -22.67 -19.33 -9.88
CA VAL A 939 -22.47 -19.08 -11.32
C VAL A 939 -21.88 -17.69 -11.53
N MET A 940 -20.73 -17.62 -12.20
CA MET A 940 -20.07 -16.37 -12.59
C MET A 940 -20.31 -16.09 -14.07
N THR A 941 -21.12 -15.08 -14.37
CA THR A 941 -21.46 -14.71 -15.75
C THR A 941 -20.43 -13.79 -16.40
N THR A 942 -19.71 -13.01 -15.59
CA THR A 942 -18.67 -12.05 -16.01
C THR A 942 -17.63 -11.87 -14.89
N ASN A 943 -16.76 -10.87 -15.02
CA ASN A 943 -16.02 -10.34 -13.87
C ASN A 943 -16.96 -9.85 -12.75
N CYS A 944 -16.54 -9.87 -11.49
CA CYS A 944 -15.17 -10.10 -11.02
C CYS A 944 -15.01 -11.43 -10.29
N LEU A 945 -14.40 -12.43 -10.94
CA LEU A 945 -13.96 -13.66 -10.28
C LEU A 945 -12.54 -13.48 -9.71
N THR A 946 -12.40 -13.67 -8.40
CA THR A 946 -11.12 -13.78 -7.69
C THR A 946 -10.76 -15.25 -7.53
N ALA A 947 -9.54 -15.53 -7.09
CA ALA A 947 -9.08 -16.89 -6.80
C ALA A 947 -10.13 -17.70 -6.00
N PRO A 948 -10.71 -18.76 -6.60
CA PRO A 948 -11.60 -19.68 -5.91
C PRO A 948 -10.90 -20.35 -4.73
N LYS A 949 -11.63 -20.58 -3.64
CA LYS A 949 -11.14 -21.30 -2.46
C LYS A 949 -11.60 -22.74 -2.47
N ASP A 950 -10.87 -23.59 -1.75
CA ASP A 950 -11.13 -25.03 -1.70
C ASP A 950 -12.54 -25.41 -1.21
N ASP A 951 -13.12 -24.57 -0.35
CA ASP A 951 -14.44 -24.77 0.27
C ASP A 951 -15.64 -24.52 -0.68
N TYR A 952 -15.46 -23.79 -1.78
CA TYR A 952 -16.54 -23.55 -2.75
C TYR A 952 -16.19 -23.82 -4.21
N GLN A 953 -14.91 -24.05 -4.56
CA GLN A 953 -14.52 -24.27 -5.95
C GLN A 953 -15.25 -25.47 -6.60
N GLY A 954 -15.58 -26.52 -5.84
CA GLY A 954 -16.31 -27.70 -6.35
C GLY A 954 -17.77 -27.45 -6.69
N ARG A 955 -18.32 -26.27 -6.34
CA ARG A 955 -19.70 -25.85 -6.63
C ARG A 955 -19.76 -24.50 -7.35
N LEU A 956 -18.62 -24.05 -7.88
CA LEU A 956 -18.49 -22.85 -8.70
C LEU A 956 -18.53 -23.21 -10.18
N PHE A 957 -19.23 -22.41 -10.97
CA PHE A 957 -19.36 -22.54 -12.41
C PHE A 957 -19.06 -21.21 -13.08
N THR A 958 -18.45 -21.27 -14.25
CA THR A 958 -18.22 -20.12 -15.13
C THR A 958 -19.07 -20.25 -16.40
N VAL A 959 -19.42 -19.14 -17.04
CA VAL A 959 -20.14 -19.12 -18.31
C VAL A 959 -19.63 -17.95 -19.17
N GLY A 960 -19.74 -18.07 -20.49
CA GLY A 960 -19.34 -17.04 -21.44
C GLY A 960 -17.82 -16.83 -21.46
N VAL A 961 -17.38 -15.59 -21.29
CA VAL A 961 -15.94 -15.25 -21.36
C VAL A 961 -15.17 -15.56 -20.08
N VAL A 962 -15.87 -15.86 -18.97
CA VAL A 962 -15.24 -16.14 -17.67
C VAL A 962 -14.55 -17.49 -17.69
N GLY A 963 -13.34 -17.56 -17.10
CA GLY A 963 -12.60 -18.81 -17.00
C GLY A 963 -11.65 -18.83 -15.82
N TRP A 964 -11.52 -20.00 -15.19
CA TRP A 964 -10.54 -20.27 -14.14
C TRP A 964 -10.10 -21.74 -14.23
N PRO A 965 -8.80 -22.05 -14.07
CA PRO A 965 -8.32 -23.43 -14.16
C PRO A 965 -9.09 -24.38 -13.24
N ASN A 966 -9.52 -25.52 -13.80
CA ASN A 966 -10.24 -26.58 -13.08
C ASN A 966 -11.64 -26.21 -12.56
N ILE A 967 -12.21 -25.07 -12.97
CA ILE A 967 -13.60 -24.73 -12.66
C ILE A 967 -14.50 -25.12 -13.84
N ALA A 968 -15.64 -25.74 -13.54
CA ALA A 968 -16.58 -26.16 -14.58
C ALA A 968 -17.09 -24.96 -15.39
N HIS A 969 -17.18 -25.13 -16.71
CA HIS A 969 -17.64 -24.12 -17.65
C HIS A 969 -18.95 -24.55 -18.32
N ILE A 970 -19.92 -23.64 -18.36
CA ILE A 970 -21.21 -23.84 -19.04
C ILE A 970 -21.05 -23.38 -20.49
N GLY A 971 -21.43 -24.26 -21.41
CA GLY A 971 -21.30 -24.01 -22.85
C GLY A 971 -22.27 -22.97 -23.40
N ASP A 972 -22.09 -22.64 -24.68
CA ASP A 972 -22.92 -21.66 -25.40
C ASP A 972 -24.39 -22.09 -25.56
N ASP A 973 -24.70 -23.39 -25.34
CA ASP A 973 -26.07 -23.91 -25.29
C ASP A 973 -26.83 -23.53 -24.01
N LEU A 974 -26.11 -22.93 -23.04
CA LEU A 974 -26.62 -22.50 -21.74
C LEU A 974 -27.33 -23.63 -20.97
N ASP A 975 -26.81 -24.86 -21.06
CA ASP A 975 -27.30 -25.97 -20.25
C ASP A 975 -26.82 -25.86 -18.79
N PHE A 976 -27.74 -25.47 -17.90
CA PHE A 976 -27.47 -25.35 -16.46
C PHE A 976 -27.74 -26.66 -15.69
N SER A 977 -27.94 -27.80 -16.37
CA SER A 977 -28.22 -29.09 -15.71
C SER A 977 -27.19 -29.48 -14.65
N ALA A 978 -25.89 -29.19 -14.89
CA ALA A 978 -24.83 -29.44 -13.92
C ALA A 978 -24.95 -28.53 -12.67
N VAL A 979 -25.28 -27.26 -12.86
CA VAL A 979 -25.52 -26.30 -11.77
C VAL A 979 -26.72 -26.74 -10.94
N ILE A 980 -27.81 -27.11 -11.61
CA ILE A 980 -29.05 -27.58 -10.98
C ILE A 980 -28.79 -28.83 -10.16
N LYS A 981 -28.05 -29.80 -10.69
CA LYS A 981 -27.67 -31.01 -9.96
C LYS A 981 -26.91 -30.67 -8.68
N VAL A 982 -25.87 -29.84 -8.77
CA VAL A 982 -25.10 -29.42 -7.58
C VAL A 982 -25.98 -28.67 -6.59
N ALA A 983 -26.88 -27.80 -7.05
CA ALA A 983 -27.79 -27.08 -6.16
C ALA A 983 -28.76 -27.99 -5.41
N LEU A 984 -29.26 -29.05 -6.05
CA LEU A 984 -30.14 -30.05 -5.43
C LEU A 984 -29.39 -30.92 -4.41
N GLU A 985 -28.14 -31.27 -4.69
CA GLU A 985 -27.26 -32.06 -3.83
C GLU A 985 -26.69 -31.22 -2.65
N SER A 986 -26.60 -29.90 -2.81
CA SER A 986 -26.09 -28.98 -1.78
C SER A 986 -27.07 -28.83 -0.60
N PRO A 987 -26.61 -28.45 0.61
CA PRO A 987 -27.48 -28.29 1.78
C PRO A 987 -28.66 -27.33 1.55
N GLY A 988 -28.39 -26.17 0.95
CA GLY A 988 -29.35 -25.06 0.85
C GLY A 988 -29.50 -24.30 2.18
N PHE A 989 -30.40 -23.31 2.19
CA PHE A 989 -30.77 -22.57 3.40
C PHE A 989 -31.85 -23.31 4.19
N THR A 990 -31.83 -23.18 5.50
CA THR A 990 -32.82 -23.74 6.45
C THR A 990 -33.55 -22.60 7.19
N GLU A 991 -34.66 -22.90 7.88
CA GLU A 991 -35.36 -21.90 8.70
C GLU A 991 -34.47 -21.33 9.82
N ASP A 992 -33.52 -22.14 10.31
CA ASP A 992 -32.56 -21.76 11.34
C ASP A 992 -31.27 -21.15 10.77
N THR A 993 -31.15 -20.99 9.45
CA THR A 993 -29.92 -20.43 8.87
C THR A 993 -29.81 -18.96 9.25
N PRO A 994 -28.78 -18.56 10.03
CA PRO A 994 -28.62 -17.16 10.40
C PRO A 994 -28.36 -16.33 9.15
N GLU A 995 -28.85 -15.08 9.16
CA GLU A 995 -28.42 -14.08 8.18
C GLU A 995 -26.89 -13.97 8.22
N PHE A 996 -26.26 -13.94 7.05
CA PHE A 996 -24.83 -13.79 6.95
C PHE A 996 -24.44 -12.40 7.49
N LYS A 997 -23.86 -12.37 8.69
CA LYS A 997 -23.35 -11.16 9.31
C LYS A 997 -21.84 -11.13 9.12
N TYR A 998 -21.38 -10.07 8.49
CA TYR A 998 -19.96 -9.77 8.51
C TYR A 998 -19.57 -9.35 9.93
N PRO A 999 -18.30 -9.54 10.31
CA PRO A 999 -17.75 -8.84 11.46
C PRO A 999 -18.06 -7.34 11.35
N PRO A 1000 -18.49 -6.68 12.44
CA PRO A 1000 -18.64 -5.24 12.52
C PRO A 1000 -17.45 -4.53 11.87
N SER A 1001 -17.74 -3.81 10.79
CA SER A 1001 -16.78 -2.99 10.08
C SER A 1001 -17.48 -1.71 9.65
N SER A 1002 -16.77 -0.59 9.64
CA SER A 1002 -17.28 0.70 9.15
C SER A 1002 -17.73 0.68 7.69
N PHE A 1003 -17.43 -0.41 6.97
CA PHE A 1003 -17.62 -0.58 5.53
C PHE A 1003 -18.56 -1.71 5.17
N THR A 1004 -19.05 -2.48 6.15
CA THR A 1004 -20.01 -3.52 5.88
C THR A 1004 -21.43 -2.99 6.12
N PRO A 1005 -22.28 -2.92 5.09
CA PRO A 1005 -23.71 -2.70 5.22
C PRO A 1005 -24.38 -3.50 6.34
N VAL A 1006 -25.15 -2.81 7.19
CA VAL A 1006 -26.17 -3.43 8.03
C VAL A 1006 -27.52 -2.94 7.52
N THR A 1007 -28.03 -3.63 6.50
CA THR A 1007 -29.39 -3.42 5.98
C THR A 1007 -30.02 -4.77 5.66
N ASP A 1008 -31.34 -4.85 5.80
CA ASP A 1008 -32.11 -6.04 5.44
C ASP A 1008 -32.56 -5.98 3.96
N ASN A 1009 -32.53 -4.79 3.34
CA ASN A 1009 -33.05 -4.57 2.00
C ASN A 1009 -32.25 -3.51 1.22
N TYR A 1010 -32.29 -3.61 -0.11
CA TYR A 1010 -31.83 -2.56 -1.03
C TYR A 1010 -32.99 -2.03 -1.88
N GLN A 1011 -32.92 -0.75 -2.27
CA GLN A 1011 -33.81 -0.17 -3.28
C GLN A 1011 -33.11 -0.18 -4.65
N VAL A 1012 -33.81 -0.62 -5.69
CA VAL A 1012 -33.31 -0.67 -7.07
C VAL A 1012 -34.37 -0.17 -8.04
N GLY A 1013 -34.00 0.05 -9.30
CA GLY A 1013 -34.94 0.23 -10.40
C GLY A 1013 -35.29 1.68 -10.73
N PHE A 1014 -34.37 2.62 -10.47
CA PHE A 1014 -34.52 4.03 -10.81
C PHE A 1014 -33.88 4.34 -12.17
N SER A 1015 -34.36 3.71 -13.25
CA SER A 1015 -33.84 3.98 -14.61
C SER A 1015 -34.18 5.39 -15.10
N SER A 1016 -33.62 5.79 -16.23
CA SER A 1016 -33.91 7.06 -16.88
C SER A 1016 -35.40 7.22 -17.18
N GLU A 1017 -36.11 6.19 -17.63
CA GLU A 1017 -37.56 6.27 -17.87
C GLU A 1017 -38.36 6.56 -16.59
N THR A 1018 -37.97 5.93 -15.48
CA THR A 1018 -38.59 6.15 -14.18
C THR A 1018 -38.33 7.58 -13.68
N VAL A 1019 -37.09 8.05 -13.76
CA VAL A 1019 -36.70 9.38 -13.26
C VAL A 1019 -37.22 10.50 -14.16
N ILE A 1020 -37.17 10.33 -15.49
CA ILE A 1020 -37.74 11.28 -16.47
C ILE A 1020 -39.25 11.37 -16.29
N GLY A 1021 -39.93 10.26 -15.96
CA GLY A 1021 -41.36 10.25 -15.64
C GLY A 1021 -41.76 11.17 -14.48
N VAL A 1022 -40.82 11.52 -13.59
CA VAL A 1022 -41.02 12.47 -12.47
C VAL A 1022 -40.22 13.78 -12.65
N ALA A 1023 -39.68 14.03 -13.83
CA ALA A 1023 -38.86 15.22 -14.13
C ALA A 1023 -39.52 16.57 -13.76
N PRO A 1024 -40.83 16.81 -13.97
CA PRO A 1024 -41.46 18.05 -13.52
C PRO A 1024 -41.37 18.28 -12.02
N THR A 1025 -41.44 17.21 -11.22
CA THR A 1025 -41.30 17.28 -9.76
C THR A 1025 -39.85 17.55 -9.36
N VAL A 1026 -38.88 16.90 -10.04
CA VAL A 1026 -37.44 17.10 -9.81
C VAL A 1026 -37.03 18.54 -10.17
N LEU A 1027 -37.47 19.04 -11.32
CA LEU A 1027 -37.20 20.41 -11.78
C LEU A 1027 -37.78 21.43 -10.81
N LYS A 1028 -39.03 21.26 -10.39
CA LYS A 1028 -39.64 22.12 -9.37
C LYS A 1028 -38.88 22.10 -8.06
N ALA A 1029 -38.38 20.94 -7.62
CA ALA A 1029 -37.59 20.81 -6.40
C ALA A 1029 -36.22 21.51 -6.52
N ILE A 1030 -35.61 21.51 -7.71
CA ILE A 1030 -34.40 22.31 -7.98
C ILE A 1030 -34.72 23.82 -7.98
N GLU A 1031 -35.78 24.24 -8.67
CA GLU A 1031 -36.20 25.65 -8.76
C GLU A 1031 -36.58 26.26 -7.39
N THR A 1032 -37.19 25.46 -6.52
CA THR A 1032 -37.59 25.88 -5.17
C THR A 1032 -36.46 25.79 -4.14
N GLY A 1033 -35.32 25.17 -4.50
CA GLY A 1033 -34.17 24.99 -3.62
C GLY A 1033 -34.24 23.76 -2.70
N ASP A 1034 -35.30 22.94 -2.81
CA ASP A 1034 -35.43 21.66 -2.09
C ASP A 1034 -34.32 20.67 -2.49
N ILE A 1035 -33.89 20.71 -3.76
CA ILE A 1035 -32.69 20.02 -4.26
C ILE A 1035 -31.60 21.06 -4.51
N SER A 1036 -30.57 21.08 -3.67
CA SER A 1036 -29.45 22.03 -3.81
C SER A 1036 -28.41 21.58 -4.83
N ARG A 1037 -28.19 20.27 -4.96
CA ARG A 1037 -27.15 19.67 -5.81
C ARG A 1037 -27.40 18.19 -6.03
N VAL A 1038 -27.05 17.70 -7.22
CA VAL A 1038 -27.03 16.28 -7.58
C VAL A 1038 -25.59 15.80 -7.57
N PHE A 1039 -25.34 14.68 -6.88
CA PHE A 1039 -24.05 14.00 -6.84
C PHE A 1039 -24.12 12.69 -7.61
N VAL A 1040 -23.16 12.43 -8.47
CA VAL A 1040 -22.93 11.09 -9.02
C VAL A 1040 -21.80 10.47 -8.21
N ILE A 1041 -22.13 9.50 -7.36
CA ILE A 1041 -21.18 8.76 -6.52
C ILE A 1041 -21.31 7.29 -6.86
N GLY A 1042 -20.31 6.73 -7.51
CA GLY A 1042 -20.37 5.34 -7.96
C GLY A 1042 -19.31 5.00 -9.00
N GLY A 1043 -19.51 3.89 -9.69
CA GLY A 1043 -18.53 3.26 -10.55
C GLY A 1043 -18.17 1.87 -10.01
N CYS A 1044 -16.89 1.56 -9.89
CA CYS A 1044 -16.44 0.24 -9.43
C CYS A 1044 -15.87 0.30 -8.00
N ASP A 1045 -16.24 -0.70 -7.19
CA ASP A 1045 -15.66 -0.94 -5.88
C ASP A 1045 -14.40 -1.82 -5.96
N GLY A 1046 -13.66 -1.94 -4.88
CA GLY A 1046 -12.46 -2.77 -4.75
C GLY A 1046 -12.12 -3.07 -3.29
N TYR A 1047 -11.00 -3.76 -3.04
CA TYR A 1047 -10.51 -4.00 -1.68
C TYR A 1047 -10.37 -2.70 -0.87
N GLU A 1048 -10.49 -2.85 0.44
CA GLU A 1048 -10.54 -1.76 1.42
C GLU A 1048 -9.26 -0.91 1.48
N GLY A 1049 -9.37 0.27 2.08
CA GLY A 1049 -8.32 1.29 2.16
C GLY A 1049 -8.93 2.69 2.09
N GLU A 1050 -8.42 3.54 1.20
CA GLU A 1050 -8.91 4.91 0.96
C GLU A 1050 -10.36 4.99 0.42
N ARG A 1051 -11.00 3.84 0.12
CA ARG A 1051 -12.40 3.78 -0.35
C ARG A 1051 -13.42 4.14 0.72
N SER A 1052 -13.02 4.29 1.99
CA SER A 1052 -13.85 4.90 3.04
C SER A 1052 -14.35 6.28 2.62
N TYR A 1053 -13.53 7.00 1.85
CA TYR A 1053 -13.83 8.31 1.27
C TYR A 1053 -15.25 8.42 0.72
N TYR A 1054 -15.71 7.46 -0.08
CA TYR A 1054 -17.04 7.54 -0.72
C TYR A 1054 -18.18 7.44 0.29
N THR A 1055 -17.98 6.63 1.34
CA THR A 1055 -18.94 6.48 2.43
C THR A 1055 -18.98 7.74 3.27
N ASP A 1056 -17.80 8.29 3.60
CA ASP A 1056 -17.66 9.48 4.42
C ASP A 1056 -18.19 10.72 3.70
N LEU A 1057 -17.85 10.90 2.42
CA LEU A 1057 -18.41 11.93 1.56
C LEU A 1057 -19.93 11.87 1.53
N ALA A 1058 -20.51 10.68 1.30
CA ALA A 1058 -21.96 10.50 1.22
C ALA A 1058 -22.67 10.85 2.55
N LYS A 1059 -22.08 10.50 3.69
CA LYS A 1059 -22.61 10.85 5.02
C LYS A 1059 -22.58 12.36 5.29
N MET A 1060 -21.63 13.08 4.69
CA MET A 1060 -21.45 14.52 4.86
C MET A 1060 -22.33 15.37 3.93
N LEU A 1061 -23.02 14.75 2.97
CA LEU A 1061 -23.86 15.48 2.02
C LEU A 1061 -25.07 16.14 2.73
N PRO A 1062 -25.35 17.44 2.44
CA PRO A 1062 -26.53 18.13 2.96
C PRO A 1062 -27.84 17.37 2.67
N GLU A 1063 -28.86 17.52 3.53
CA GLU A 1063 -30.15 16.83 3.34
C GLU A 1063 -30.85 17.19 2.01
N SER A 1064 -30.56 18.37 1.47
CA SER A 1064 -31.01 18.85 0.15
C SER A 1064 -30.24 18.26 -1.04
N ALA A 1065 -29.23 17.40 -0.81
CA ALA A 1065 -28.48 16.76 -1.88
C ALA A 1065 -29.10 15.40 -2.26
N VAL A 1066 -29.15 15.13 -3.57
CA VAL A 1066 -29.56 13.86 -4.17
C VAL A 1066 -28.34 13.14 -4.73
N VAL A 1067 -28.26 11.82 -4.55
CA VAL A 1067 -27.18 10.96 -5.02
C VAL A 1067 -27.69 10.00 -6.09
N LEU A 1068 -27.07 10.03 -7.25
CA LEU A 1068 -27.19 9.02 -8.30
C LEU A 1068 -26.01 8.05 -8.17
N THR A 1069 -26.28 6.75 -8.18
CA THR A 1069 -25.23 5.73 -8.16
C THR A 1069 -25.45 4.69 -9.24
N ALA A 1070 -24.36 4.14 -9.77
CA ALA A 1070 -24.35 3.09 -10.77
C ALA A 1070 -23.13 2.21 -10.54
N GLY A 1071 -23.26 0.91 -10.86
CA GLY A 1071 -22.20 -0.08 -10.65
C GLY A 1071 -21.91 -0.39 -9.18
N CYS A 1072 -21.00 -1.34 -8.93
CA CYS A 1072 -20.75 -1.88 -7.60
C CYS A 1072 -20.17 -0.88 -6.58
N GLY A 1073 -19.69 0.30 -6.99
CA GLY A 1073 -19.37 1.39 -6.08
C GLY A 1073 -20.55 1.77 -5.16
N LYS A 1074 -21.79 1.50 -5.60
CA LYS A 1074 -23.03 1.65 -4.84
C LYS A 1074 -22.98 1.01 -3.45
N PHE A 1075 -22.30 -0.14 -3.30
CA PHE A 1075 -22.31 -0.86 -2.02
C PHE A 1075 -21.63 -0.09 -0.87
N ARG A 1076 -20.91 1.00 -1.18
CA ARG A 1076 -20.39 1.96 -0.18
C ARG A 1076 -21.45 2.87 0.43
N ILE A 1077 -22.58 3.05 -0.23
CA ILE A 1077 -23.57 4.08 0.13
C ILE A 1077 -25.00 3.54 0.20
N ASN A 1078 -25.29 2.38 -0.39
CA ASN A 1078 -26.63 1.80 -0.46
C ASN A 1078 -27.24 1.39 0.88
N SER A 1079 -26.40 1.19 1.88
CA SER A 1079 -26.78 0.78 3.23
C SER A 1079 -26.99 1.95 4.19
N LEU A 1080 -26.68 3.17 3.76
CA LEU A 1080 -26.92 4.37 4.56
C LEU A 1080 -28.42 4.64 4.66
N GLN A 1081 -28.82 5.29 5.75
CA GLN A 1081 -30.21 5.66 6.00
C GLN A 1081 -30.56 6.93 5.20
N TRP A 1082 -31.06 6.72 3.98
CA TRP A 1082 -31.47 7.81 3.09
C TRP A 1082 -32.90 8.26 3.38
N LYS A 1083 -33.08 9.57 3.60
CA LYS A 1083 -34.39 10.22 3.65
C LYS A 1083 -34.93 10.49 2.24
N THR A 1084 -36.16 11.01 2.17
CA THR A 1084 -36.70 11.64 0.95
C THR A 1084 -36.45 13.15 0.97
N ILE A 1085 -36.51 13.79 -0.20
CA ILE A 1085 -36.42 15.26 -0.32
C ILE A 1085 -37.75 15.91 0.03
N GLY A 1086 -37.80 16.66 1.14
CA GLY A 1086 -38.98 17.43 1.58
C GLY A 1086 -40.29 16.63 1.54
N ASP A 1087 -41.39 17.31 1.19
CA ASP A 1087 -42.71 16.69 0.96
C ASP A 1087 -42.85 16.06 -0.45
N SER A 1088 -41.81 16.17 -1.30
CA SER A 1088 -41.86 15.67 -2.68
C SER A 1088 -41.86 14.14 -2.79
N GLY A 1089 -41.41 13.45 -1.72
CA GLY A 1089 -41.33 11.98 -1.67
C GLY A 1089 -40.22 11.37 -2.53
N ILE A 1090 -39.36 12.18 -3.17
CA ILE A 1090 -38.24 11.69 -4.00
C ILE A 1090 -37.16 11.07 -3.09
N PRO A 1091 -36.73 9.81 -3.30
CA PRO A 1091 -35.62 9.23 -2.55
C PRO A 1091 -34.31 9.98 -2.78
N ARG A 1092 -33.54 10.22 -1.70
CA ARG A 1092 -32.22 10.88 -1.82
C ARG A 1092 -31.16 10.03 -2.49
N LEU A 1093 -31.28 8.70 -2.48
CA LEU A 1093 -30.41 7.79 -3.21
C LEU A 1093 -31.20 7.13 -4.34
N LEU A 1094 -30.71 7.28 -5.57
CA LEU A 1094 -31.26 6.67 -6.76
C LEU A 1094 -30.22 5.71 -7.35
N ASP A 1095 -30.46 4.41 -7.18
CA ASP A 1095 -29.67 3.36 -7.84
C ASP A 1095 -30.12 3.19 -9.29
N MET A 1096 -29.29 3.69 -10.20
CA MET A 1096 -29.50 3.65 -11.65
C MET A 1096 -29.35 2.24 -12.22
N GLY A 1097 -28.64 1.35 -11.52
CA GLY A 1097 -28.40 -0.02 -11.93
C GLY A 1097 -26.92 -0.38 -12.07
N GLN A 1098 -26.58 -1.18 -13.08
CA GLN A 1098 -25.22 -1.69 -13.32
C GLN A 1098 -24.28 -0.56 -13.76
N CYS A 1099 -22.98 -0.84 -13.88
CA CYS A 1099 -22.02 0.15 -14.38
C CYS A 1099 -22.38 0.73 -15.77
N ASN A 1100 -22.99 -0.06 -16.67
CA ASN A 1100 -23.55 0.40 -17.95
C ASN A 1100 -24.71 1.40 -17.80
N ASP A 1101 -25.47 1.32 -16.70
CA ASP A 1101 -26.60 2.21 -16.44
C ASP A 1101 -26.14 3.61 -16.00
N SER A 1102 -24.83 3.87 -15.96
CA SER A 1102 -24.28 5.24 -16.00
C SER A 1102 -24.83 6.04 -17.20
N TYR A 1103 -25.21 5.36 -18.27
CA TYR A 1103 -25.94 5.96 -19.40
C TYR A 1103 -27.25 6.61 -18.98
N ALA A 1104 -28.03 5.97 -18.10
CA ALA A 1104 -29.28 6.54 -17.60
C ALA A 1104 -29.03 7.84 -16.81
N ALA A 1105 -27.95 7.90 -16.02
CA ALA A 1105 -27.56 9.13 -15.33
C ALA A 1105 -27.18 10.26 -16.30
N ILE A 1106 -26.49 9.92 -17.40
CA ILE A 1106 -26.16 10.86 -18.48
C ILE A 1106 -27.44 11.39 -19.15
N GLN A 1107 -28.39 10.50 -19.48
CA GLN A 1107 -29.67 10.89 -20.06
C GLN A 1107 -30.46 11.85 -19.16
N ILE A 1108 -30.48 11.59 -17.84
CA ILE A 1108 -31.13 12.47 -16.87
C ILE A 1108 -30.46 13.84 -16.85
N ALA A 1109 -29.12 13.90 -16.80
CA ALA A 1109 -28.39 15.15 -16.80
C ALA A 1109 -28.64 15.95 -18.09
N SER A 1110 -28.63 15.30 -19.26
CA SER A 1110 -28.95 15.96 -20.53
C SER A 1110 -30.40 16.50 -20.56
N ALA A 1111 -31.38 15.72 -20.10
CA ALA A 1111 -32.78 16.15 -20.06
C ALA A 1111 -33.01 17.32 -19.10
N LEU A 1112 -32.35 17.32 -17.93
CA LEU A 1112 -32.42 18.43 -16.97
C LEU A 1112 -31.78 19.70 -17.54
N ALA A 1113 -30.65 19.59 -18.22
CA ALA A 1113 -29.98 20.74 -18.85
C ALA A 1113 -30.86 21.36 -19.94
N GLU A 1114 -31.47 20.53 -20.79
CA GLU A 1114 -32.42 20.99 -21.81
C GLU A 1114 -33.62 21.71 -21.19
N ALA A 1115 -34.22 21.12 -20.15
CA ALA A 1115 -35.37 21.72 -19.47
C ALA A 1115 -35.06 23.06 -18.78
N LEU A 1116 -33.84 23.23 -18.26
CA LEU A 1116 -33.36 24.46 -17.63
C LEU A 1116 -32.74 25.45 -18.64
N ASN A 1117 -32.72 25.11 -19.93
CA ASN A 1117 -32.11 25.89 -21.00
C ASN A 1117 -30.64 26.29 -20.68
N CYS A 1118 -29.86 25.33 -20.17
CA CYS A 1118 -28.45 25.48 -19.84
C CYS A 1118 -27.63 24.31 -20.42
N THR A 1119 -26.31 24.34 -20.26
CA THR A 1119 -25.47 23.17 -20.59
C THR A 1119 -25.45 22.19 -19.41
N VAL A 1120 -25.06 20.93 -19.66
CA VAL A 1120 -24.88 19.95 -18.57
C VAL A 1120 -23.81 20.40 -17.58
N HIS A 1121 -22.84 21.21 -18.02
CA HIS A 1121 -21.83 21.82 -17.17
C HIS A 1121 -22.42 22.84 -16.19
N ASP A 1122 -23.50 23.54 -16.57
CA ASP A 1122 -24.12 24.57 -15.73
C ASP A 1122 -25.07 23.98 -14.67
N LEU A 1123 -25.37 22.68 -14.75
CA LEU A 1123 -26.18 22.01 -13.76
C LEU A 1123 -25.48 22.00 -12.40
N PRO A 1124 -26.24 22.02 -11.29
CA PRO A 1124 -25.70 21.77 -9.96
C PRO A 1124 -25.37 20.27 -9.81
N LEU A 1125 -24.42 19.78 -10.61
CA LEU A 1125 -23.99 18.40 -10.73
C LEU A 1125 -22.55 18.28 -10.24
N SER A 1126 -22.25 17.22 -9.50
CA SER A 1126 -20.88 16.91 -9.06
C SER A 1126 -20.61 15.43 -9.21
N ILE A 1127 -19.53 15.08 -9.90
CA ILE A 1127 -19.22 13.72 -10.29
C ILE A 1127 -17.99 13.25 -9.52
N VAL A 1128 -18.16 12.19 -8.74
CA VAL A 1128 -17.13 11.58 -7.89
C VAL A 1128 -17.11 10.08 -8.19
N LEU A 1129 -16.21 9.68 -9.08
CA LEU A 1129 -16.15 8.32 -9.63
C LEU A 1129 -15.15 7.46 -8.87
N SER A 1130 -15.64 6.32 -8.39
CA SER A 1130 -14.80 5.21 -7.99
C SER A 1130 -14.47 4.35 -9.21
N TRP A 1131 -13.21 3.99 -9.40
CA TRP A 1131 -12.81 3.09 -10.48
C TRP A 1131 -12.02 1.90 -9.95
N PHE A 1132 -12.00 0.83 -10.73
CA PHE A 1132 -11.21 -0.38 -10.44
C PHE A 1132 -10.73 -1.01 -11.74
N GLU A 1133 -11.65 -1.28 -12.67
CA GLU A 1133 -11.38 -2.00 -13.91
C GLU A 1133 -11.76 -1.19 -15.15
N GLN A 1134 -11.82 -1.85 -16.30
CA GLN A 1134 -11.81 -1.23 -17.62
C GLN A 1134 -13.17 -0.70 -18.08
N LYS A 1135 -14.29 -1.23 -17.56
CA LYS A 1135 -15.63 -0.64 -17.79
C LYS A 1135 -15.73 0.75 -17.18
N ALA A 1136 -15.12 0.98 -16.01
CA ALA A 1136 -15.02 2.34 -15.44
C ALA A 1136 -14.18 3.29 -16.32
N VAL A 1137 -13.12 2.81 -16.97
CA VAL A 1137 -12.29 3.62 -17.88
C VAL A 1137 -13.11 4.12 -19.07
N VAL A 1138 -13.89 3.25 -19.72
CA VAL A 1138 -14.70 3.67 -20.87
C VAL A 1138 -15.88 4.57 -20.48
N VAL A 1139 -16.44 4.40 -19.28
CA VAL A 1139 -17.45 5.32 -18.72
C VAL A 1139 -16.83 6.71 -18.48
N LEU A 1140 -15.63 6.79 -17.88
CA LEU A 1140 -14.91 8.06 -17.75
C LEU A 1140 -14.68 8.72 -19.11
N LEU A 1141 -14.23 7.96 -20.12
CA LEU A 1141 -14.07 8.50 -21.48
C LEU A 1141 -15.38 9.01 -22.08
N SER A 1142 -16.50 8.34 -21.81
CA SER A 1142 -17.83 8.79 -22.24
C SER A 1142 -18.18 10.14 -21.64
N LEU A 1143 -17.96 10.32 -20.33
CA LEU A 1143 -18.20 11.58 -19.61
C LEU A 1143 -17.29 12.71 -20.12
N LEU A 1144 -15.99 12.44 -20.31
CA LEU A 1144 -15.05 13.41 -20.86
C LEU A 1144 -15.42 13.81 -22.29
N SER A 1145 -15.88 12.84 -23.10
CA SER A 1145 -16.28 13.11 -24.49
C SER A 1145 -17.52 13.99 -24.62
N LEU A 1146 -18.37 14.06 -23.57
CA LEU A 1146 -19.51 14.97 -23.46
C LEU A 1146 -19.12 16.38 -23.00
N GLY A 1147 -17.82 16.61 -22.70
CA GLY A 1147 -17.33 17.90 -22.22
C GLY A 1147 -17.56 18.14 -20.73
N LEU A 1148 -17.89 17.10 -19.95
CA LEU A 1148 -18.00 17.21 -18.50
C LEU A 1148 -16.62 17.48 -17.89
N GLN A 1149 -16.55 18.46 -17.01
CA GLN A 1149 -15.33 18.88 -16.33
C GLN A 1149 -15.42 18.67 -14.82
N ASN A 1150 -14.30 18.83 -14.12
CA ASN A 1150 -14.23 18.77 -12.65
C ASN A 1150 -14.67 17.42 -12.07
N ILE A 1151 -14.52 16.35 -12.85
CA ILE A 1151 -14.75 14.97 -12.41
C ILE A 1151 -13.65 14.61 -11.41
N ARG A 1152 -14.03 14.17 -10.21
CA ARG A 1152 -13.10 13.58 -9.24
C ARG A 1152 -13.04 12.07 -9.44
N VAL A 1153 -11.83 11.51 -9.50
CA VAL A 1153 -11.59 10.08 -9.71
C VAL A 1153 -10.68 9.52 -8.63
N GLY A 1154 -10.96 8.32 -8.14
CA GLY A 1154 -10.11 7.65 -7.16
C GLY A 1154 -10.45 6.18 -6.87
N PRO A 1155 -9.87 5.59 -5.81
CA PRO A 1155 -9.02 6.26 -4.82
C PRO A 1155 -7.61 6.57 -5.32
N GLN A 1156 -6.99 5.67 -6.08
CA GLN A 1156 -5.71 5.94 -6.72
C GLN A 1156 -5.87 6.39 -8.17
N LEU A 1157 -4.87 7.14 -8.64
CA LEU A 1157 -4.73 7.45 -10.07
C LEU A 1157 -4.42 6.16 -10.86
N PRO A 1158 -4.95 5.99 -12.08
CA PRO A 1158 -4.51 4.90 -12.94
C PRO A 1158 -3.01 4.92 -13.22
N ALA A 1159 -2.32 3.84 -12.84
CA ALA A 1159 -0.87 3.69 -12.98
C ALA A 1159 -0.36 3.83 -14.42
N PHE A 1160 -1.22 3.55 -15.41
CA PHE A 1160 -0.92 3.75 -16.83
C PHE A 1160 -0.94 5.22 -17.26
N LEU A 1161 -1.43 6.15 -16.43
CA LEU A 1161 -1.37 7.58 -16.67
C LEU A 1161 -0.17 8.17 -15.91
N ARG A 1162 0.95 8.36 -16.61
CA ARG A 1162 2.11 9.08 -16.07
C ARG A 1162 1.72 10.55 -15.78
N PRO A 1163 2.40 11.27 -14.88
CA PRO A 1163 2.01 12.63 -14.49
C PRO A 1163 1.83 13.61 -15.67
N SER A 1164 2.63 13.47 -16.73
CA SER A 1164 2.45 14.25 -17.96
C SER A 1164 1.13 13.94 -18.70
N ALA A 1165 0.69 12.69 -18.74
CA ALA A 1165 -0.61 12.31 -19.28
C ALA A 1165 -1.77 12.80 -18.38
N VAL A 1166 -1.60 12.72 -17.06
CA VAL A 1166 -2.58 13.28 -16.09
C VAL A 1166 -2.71 14.78 -16.28
N LYS A 1167 -1.59 15.49 -16.40
CA LYS A 1167 -1.57 16.93 -16.64
C LYS A 1167 -2.32 17.29 -17.91
N ILE A 1168 -2.13 16.53 -19.00
CA ILE A 1168 -2.88 16.73 -20.25
C ILE A 1168 -4.38 16.58 -20.03
N LEU A 1169 -4.82 15.52 -19.32
CA LEU A 1169 -6.23 15.29 -19.04
C LEU A 1169 -6.80 16.35 -18.07
N SER A 1170 -6.02 16.79 -17.09
CA SER A 1170 -6.38 17.85 -16.14
C SER A 1170 -6.51 19.21 -16.83
N ASP A 1171 -5.53 19.59 -17.66
CA ASP A 1171 -5.53 20.88 -18.37
C ASP A 1171 -6.69 20.96 -19.37
N LYS A 1172 -7.05 19.84 -20.01
CA LYS A 1172 -8.08 19.79 -21.05
C LYS A 1172 -9.49 19.59 -20.51
N PHE A 1173 -9.65 18.84 -19.42
CA PHE A 1173 -10.96 18.43 -18.91
C PHE A 1173 -11.20 18.75 -17.43
N GLY A 1174 -10.25 19.38 -16.73
CA GLY A 1174 -10.38 19.66 -15.30
C GLY A 1174 -10.47 18.39 -14.45
N LEU A 1175 -9.89 17.28 -14.89
CA LEU A 1175 -9.89 16.01 -14.14
C LEU A 1175 -9.17 16.19 -12.79
N LYS A 1176 -9.81 15.79 -11.69
CA LYS A 1176 -9.26 15.89 -10.34
C LYS A 1176 -9.13 14.51 -9.69
N LEU A 1177 -8.16 14.36 -8.81
CA LEU A 1177 -8.08 13.21 -7.92
C LEU A 1177 -8.88 13.49 -6.65
N ILE A 1178 -9.41 12.45 -6.01
CA ILE A 1178 -10.00 12.59 -4.68
C ILE A 1178 -8.90 12.89 -3.65
N GLY A 1179 -9.26 13.65 -2.61
CA GLY A 1179 -8.40 13.95 -1.47
C GLY A 1179 -9.10 13.60 -0.16
N ASP A 1180 -9.10 14.53 0.78
CA ASP A 1180 -9.91 14.43 1.99
C ASP A 1180 -11.39 14.70 1.67
N PRO A 1181 -12.34 13.88 2.13
CA PRO A 1181 -13.75 14.02 1.75
C PRO A 1181 -14.38 15.33 2.23
N LYS A 1182 -13.92 15.90 3.35
CA LYS A 1182 -14.40 17.19 3.83
C LYS A 1182 -13.88 18.33 2.95
N LEU A 1183 -12.58 18.35 2.68
CA LEU A 1183 -11.96 19.38 1.85
C LEU A 1183 -12.50 19.34 0.41
N ASP A 1184 -12.68 18.15 -0.15
CA ASP A 1184 -13.28 17.99 -1.48
C ASP A 1184 -14.72 18.51 -1.52
N LEU A 1185 -15.50 18.25 -0.46
CA LEU A 1185 -16.87 18.75 -0.35
C LEU A 1185 -16.90 20.27 -0.20
N GLU A 1186 -16.03 20.84 0.63
CA GLU A 1186 -15.86 22.30 0.77
C GLU A 1186 -15.48 22.94 -0.57
N GLU A 1187 -14.57 22.34 -1.33
CA GLU A 1187 -14.19 22.82 -2.66
C GLU A 1187 -15.35 22.73 -3.66
N ILE A 1188 -16.14 21.64 -3.64
CA ILE A 1188 -17.34 21.48 -4.47
C ILE A 1188 -18.36 22.60 -4.20
N TYR A 1189 -18.48 23.06 -2.96
CA TYR A 1189 -19.36 24.16 -2.57
C TYR A 1189 -18.71 25.56 -2.57
N GLY A 1190 -17.41 25.67 -2.87
CA GLY A 1190 -16.70 26.95 -2.91
C GLY A 1190 -16.34 27.55 -1.54
N GLY A 1191 -16.21 26.73 -0.49
CA GLY A 1191 -15.66 27.13 0.81
C GLY A 1191 -16.44 26.59 2.02
N GLN A 1192 -17.70 27.00 2.19
CA GLN A 1192 -18.54 26.54 3.31
C GLN A 1192 -19.60 25.55 2.83
N ILE A 1193 -19.68 24.39 3.49
CA ILE A 1193 -20.74 23.42 3.29
C ILE A 1193 -22.04 24.01 3.86
N PRO A 1194 -23.17 24.02 3.11
CA PRO A 1194 -24.46 24.44 3.64
C PRO A 1194 -24.80 23.66 4.91
N ALA A 1195 -25.15 24.34 6.00
CA ALA A 1195 -25.48 23.69 7.27
C ALA A 1195 -26.64 22.70 7.09
N SER A 1196 -26.52 21.52 7.69
CA SER A 1196 -27.66 20.60 7.82
C SER A 1196 -28.74 21.30 8.65
N ALA A 1197 -29.86 21.66 8.02
CA ALA A 1197 -31.03 22.19 8.71
C ALA A 1197 -31.70 21.12 9.57
#